data_AF-A0A938KZV2-F1
#
_entry.id   AF-A0A938KZV2-F1
#
_cell.length_a   1.000
_cell.length_b   1.000
_cell.length_c   1.000
_cell.angle_alpha   90.00
_cell.angle_beta   90.00
_cell.angle_gamma   90.00
#
_symmetry.space_group_name_H-M   'P 1'
#
loop_
_entity.id
_entity.type
_entity.pdbx_description
1 polymer ?
#
loop_
_entity_poly.entity_id
_entity_poly.type
_entity_poly.pdbx_seq_one_letter_code
_entity_poly.pdbx_strand_id
1 'polypeptide(L)'
;HFNGITEALEATMTVLEESPSAVEHAGSMVLREARRALGPSGGVDFLQGEPEDILIVEFFGESEAEVAARLDRLEQRMVRARQGYAVTRIVDPAAQARVWAMRTAGQNLIANIPGDAKPVAFVEDAAVAPEKLPEFVRRFDGILRRHGTDAGYYGHASVGCLHIRPVVNLKRREGIDQMAAISRDVADLVIEFAGALSGEHGDGIARAGWNEKAFGPALCQAFRDVKAAFDPKGIMNPGKIVDAPPMTENLRYGEGYSTVPVKTRLSFAGEGGFAAAVERCNGSGACHKVKAGSMCPSYMATRREEDSTRGRANALRAALSGALPVDELDSERMFAVLDLCLMCKSCKSECPSHVDMGKLKAEFLHRYYRSHRVPLRSRLVADVHRLNSAMARAAPLANLLTGSAPARWALDAILGLDRRRRLPAVRSRTFESWFRSRRRAGPAPRGRVLFFHDTFTNFNHPEAGMAAVALLEGLGYEVVVVPHVCCGRPMISKGLLDRAAANAGHNVAALFPYVEEGVRIVGIEASCMATLKDEYPDLLPGDPRARAVSGASSMLEELLADTAGDGGPQLRFSSAPKNVALHVHTHEQALIGPGAALKALRLPPGFAVEQIPASCCGLAGAFGYEKEHYEVSMLIGEDRVFPSVRALPPDTDVVVTGFSCREQIEHGTGRRPKFLAEALAAALAQV
;
A
#
# COMPACT_ATOMS: atom_id res chain seq x y z
N HIS A 1 24.68 10.07 -9.01
CA HIS A 1 24.58 8.64 -9.37
C HIS A 1 25.97 8.07 -9.51
N PHE A 2 26.23 6.93 -8.89
CA PHE A 2 27.57 6.36 -8.71
C PHE A 2 27.57 4.87 -9.03
N ASN A 3 28.74 4.34 -9.40
CA ASN A 3 28.92 2.91 -9.70
C ASN A 3 29.27 2.07 -8.46
N GLY A 4 29.41 2.70 -7.29
CA GLY A 4 29.61 2.00 -6.04
C GLY A 4 29.74 2.95 -4.85
N ILE A 5 29.64 2.36 -3.67
CA ILE A 5 29.57 3.09 -2.40
C ILE A 5 30.81 3.95 -2.15
N THR A 6 32.01 3.46 -2.43
CA THR A 6 33.25 4.22 -2.22
C THR A 6 33.25 5.53 -3.01
N GLU A 7 32.83 5.49 -4.29
CA GLU A 7 32.74 6.67 -5.15
C GLU A 7 31.73 7.69 -4.60
N ALA A 8 30.58 7.22 -4.11
CA ALA A 8 29.57 8.06 -3.49
C ALA A 8 30.06 8.72 -2.19
N LEU A 9 30.80 7.99 -1.34
CA LEU A 9 31.29 8.51 -0.08
C LEU A 9 32.46 9.49 -0.28
N GLU A 10 33.35 9.25 -1.23
CA GLU A 10 34.40 10.21 -1.62
C GLU A 10 33.77 11.50 -2.15
N ALA A 11 32.71 11.39 -2.95
CA ALA A 11 31.96 12.55 -3.47
C ALA A 11 31.27 13.35 -2.36
N THR A 12 30.91 12.73 -1.23
CA THR A 12 30.23 13.42 -0.13
C THR A 12 31.01 14.64 0.36
N MET A 13 32.34 14.55 0.46
CA MET A 13 33.17 15.69 0.87
C MET A 13 33.11 16.84 -0.13
N THR A 14 33.15 16.52 -1.44
CA THR A 14 33.03 17.52 -2.51
C THR A 14 31.66 18.18 -2.51
N VAL A 15 30.59 17.43 -2.19
CA VAL A 15 29.23 17.98 -2.05
C VAL A 15 29.13 18.91 -0.83
N LEU A 16 29.75 18.54 0.30
CA LEU A 16 29.69 19.32 1.54
C LEU A 16 30.34 20.71 1.42
N GLU A 17 31.32 20.88 0.52
CA GLU A 17 31.92 22.20 0.24
C GLU A 17 30.89 23.23 -0.29
N GLU A 18 29.77 22.79 -0.86
CA GLU A 18 28.69 23.68 -1.32
C GLU A 18 27.65 24.01 -0.24
N SER A 19 27.86 23.54 1.01
CA SER A 19 26.97 23.79 2.16
C SER A 19 25.50 23.42 1.90
N PRO A 20 25.21 22.16 1.52
CA PRO A 20 23.84 21.67 1.35
C PRO A 20 23.10 21.59 2.70
N SER A 21 21.76 21.56 2.65
CA SER A 21 20.93 21.34 3.84
C SER A 21 20.89 19.87 4.26
N ALA A 22 21.01 18.96 3.29
CA ALA A 22 21.10 17.52 3.53
C ALA A 22 21.98 16.85 2.46
N VAL A 23 22.71 15.81 2.87
CA VAL A 23 23.36 14.85 1.96
C VAL A 23 23.05 13.45 2.48
N GLU A 24 22.14 12.79 1.79
CA GLU A 24 21.67 11.44 2.13
C GLU A 24 22.23 10.42 1.15
N HIS A 25 22.48 9.21 1.61
CA HIS A 25 22.92 8.07 0.80
C HIS A 25 21.80 7.03 0.68
N ALA A 26 21.69 6.41 -0.50
CA ALA A 26 20.92 5.20 -0.72
C ALA A 26 21.68 4.25 -1.66
N GLY A 27 21.94 3.03 -1.18
CA GLY A 27 22.63 1.99 -1.93
C GLY A 27 21.69 1.04 -2.68
N SER A 28 22.28 0.11 -3.43
CA SER A 28 21.60 -0.67 -4.47
C SER A 28 20.46 -1.54 -3.96
N MET A 29 20.55 -2.03 -2.72
CA MET A 29 19.46 -2.79 -2.09
C MET A 29 18.21 -1.92 -1.89
N VAL A 30 18.35 -0.65 -1.48
CA VAL A 30 17.22 0.28 -1.37
C VAL A 30 16.64 0.57 -2.74
N LEU A 31 17.50 0.87 -3.72
CA LEU A 31 17.08 1.24 -5.08
C LEU A 31 16.34 0.09 -5.79
N ARG A 32 16.86 -1.14 -5.66
CA ARG A 32 16.24 -2.34 -6.23
C ARG A 32 14.88 -2.63 -5.62
N GLU A 33 14.74 -2.54 -4.30
CA GLU A 33 13.45 -2.77 -3.64
C GLU A 33 12.48 -1.61 -3.87
N ALA A 34 12.96 -0.37 -3.99
CA ALA A 34 12.16 0.77 -4.40
C ALA A 34 11.54 0.57 -5.80
N ARG A 35 12.30 0.12 -6.81
CA ARG A 35 11.77 -0.18 -8.16
C ARG A 35 10.61 -1.18 -8.16
N ARG A 36 10.52 -2.03 -7.14
CA ARG A 36 9.46 -3.05 -6.98
C ARG A 36 8.32 -2.58 -6.08
N ALA A 37 8.50 -1.47 -5.38
CA ALA A 37 7.55 -0.94 -4.43
C ALA A 37 6.34 -0.35 -5.14
N LEU A 38 5.16 -0.51 -4.54
CA LEU A 38 3.97 0.24 -4.93
C LEU A 38 3.94 1.60 -4.22
N GLY A 39 3.14 2.53 -4.74
CA GLY A 39 2.88 3.80 -4.08
C GLY A 39 4.08 4.76 -4.11
N PRO A 40 4.14 5.73 -3.17
CA PRO A 40 5.11 6.84 -3.23
C PRO A 40 6.58 6.43 -3.20
N SER A 41 6.91 5.32 -2.55
CA SER A 41 8.29 4.81 -2.48
C SER A 41 8.75 4.10 -3.75
N GLY A 42 7.84 3.83 -4.70
CA GLY A 42 8.13 3.15 -5.97
C GLY A 42 8.41 4.07 -7.15
N GLY A 43 8.07 5.36 -7.05
CA GLY A 43 8.24 6.34 -8.13
C GLY A 43 9.69 6.81 -8.29
N VAL A 44 10.55 5.93 -8.80
CA VAL A 44 11.99 6.14 -8.97
C VAL A 44 12.39 6.61 -10.37
N ASP A 45 11.49 7.28 -11.08
CA ASP A 45 11.69 7.80 -12.45
C ASP A 45 12.83 8.84 -12.55
N PHE A 46 13.31 9.33 -11.41
CA PHE A 46 14.47 10.22 -11.32
C PHE A 46 15.82 9.50 -11.44
N LEU A 47 15.85 8.17 -11.37
CA LEU A 47 17.09 7.41 -11.54
C LEU A 47 17.53 7.41 -13.00
N GLN A 48 18.78 7.78 -13.24
CA GLN A 48 19.39 7.66 -14.57
C GLN A 48 20.23 6.39 -14.66
N GLY A 49 19.84 5.49 -15.56
CA GLY A 49 20.47 4.18 -15.71
C GLY A 49 20.22 3.27 -14.50
N GLU A 50 21.22 2.45 -14.17
CA GLU A 50 21.17 1.49 -13.06
C GLU A 50 22.26 1.82 -12.03
N PRO A 51 22.10 2.89 -11.22
CA PRO A 51 23.07 3.23 -10.18
C PRO A 51 23.17 2.12 -9.13
N GLU A 52 24.40 1.84 -8.69
CA GLU A 52 24.62 1.07 -7.45
C GLU A 52 24.35 1.98 -6.24
N ASP A 53 24.75 3.25 -6.31
CA ASP A 53 24.60 4.19 -5.20
C ASP A 53 24.17 5.57 -5.70
N ILE A 54 23.37 6.25 -4.88
CA ILE A 54 23.04 7.66 -5.09
C ILE A 54 23.32 8.48 -3.83
N LEU A 55 23.70 9.74 -4.06
CA LEU A 55 23.58 10.80 -3.07
C LEU A 55 22.36 11.63 -3.42
N ILE A 56 21.55 11.94 -2.40
CA ILE A 56 20.41 12.85 -2.47
C ILE A 56 20.83 14.12 -1.75
N VAL A 57 20.91 15.21 -2.50
CA VAL A 57 21.41 16.50 -2.01
C VAL A 57 20.28 17.50 -2.03
N GLU A 58 20.06 18.18 -0.90
CA GLU A 58 19.04 19.21 -0.77
C GLU A 58 19.66 20.58 -0.53
N PHE A 59 19.02 21.61 -1.08
CA PHE A 59 19.29 23.01 -0.78
C PHE A 59 17.98 23.72 -0.48
N PHE A 60 18.03 24.68 0.44
CA PHE A 60 17.02 25.72 0.59
C PHE A 60 17.67 27.09 0.42
N GLY A 61 16.86 28.11 0.21
CA GLY A 61 17.29 29.50 0.07
C GLY A 61 16.10 30.45 0.18
N GLU A 62 16.39 31.74 0.22
CA GLU A 62 15.38 32.80 0.35
C GLU A 62 14.67 33.10 -0.99
N SER A 63 15.16 32.55 -2.10
CA SER A 63 14.55 32.67 -3.42
C SER A 63 14.83 31.47 -4.33
N GLU A 64 13.96 31.22 -5.31
CA GLU A 64 14.18 30.19 -6.34
C GLU A 64 15.48 30.40 -7.12
N ALA A 65 15.85 31.67 -7.37
CA ALA A 65 17.09 32.01 -8.07
C ALA A 65 18.33 31.64 -7.25
N GLU A 66 18.30 31.82 -5.93
CA GLU A 66 19.39 31.40 -5.04
C GLU A 66 19.55 29.87 -5.06
N VAL A 67 18.46 29.14 -4.92
CA VAL A 67 18.46 27.67 -4.97
C VAL A 67 18.94 27.17 -6.32
N ALA A 68 18.48 27.77 -7.42
CA ALA A 68 18.93 27.42 -8.76
C ALA A 68 20.44 27.63 -8.94
N ALA A 69 20.97 28.76 -8.46
CA ALA A 69 22.41 29.03 -8.52
C ALA A 69 23.23 28.05 -7.67
N ARG A 70 22.73 27.61 -6.52
CA ARG A 70 23.37 26.56 -5.69
C ARG A 70 23.42 25.22 -6.41
N LEU A 71 22.30 24.81 -7.02
CA LEU A 71 22.21 23.58 -7.81
C LEU A 71 23.18 23.62 -9.01
N ASP A 72 23.26 24.74 -9.73
CA ASP A 72 24.18 24.91 -10.86
C ASP A 72 25.64 24.75 -10.45
N ARG A 73 26.02 25.34 -9.30
CA ARG A 73 27.38 25.21 -8.78
C ARG A 73 27.72 23.77 -8.42
N LEU A 74 26.80 23.06 -7.77
CA LEU A 74 27.00 21.66 -7.44
C LEU A 74 27.17 20.82 -8.70
N GLU A 75 26.29 20.97 -9.69
CA GLU A 75 26.37 20.24 -10.97
C GLU A 75 27.73 20.48 -11.65
N GLN A 76 28.17 21.75 -11.75
CA GLN A 76 29.47 22.08 -12.33
C GLN A 76 30.64 21.50 -11.55
N ARG A 77 30.58 21.52 -10.22
CA ARG A 77 31.63 20.96 -9.35
C ARG A 77 31.75 19.46 -9.52
N MET A 78 30.63 18.73 -9.53
CA MET A 78 30.60 17.28 -9.75
C MET A 78 31.23 16.91 -11.10
N VAL A 79 30.91 17.66 -12.16
CA VAL A 79 31.51 17.48 -13.50
C VAL A 79 33.02 17.75 -13.48
N ARG A 80 33.47 18.84 -12.84
CA ARG A 80 34.90 19.18 -12.74
C ARG A 80 35.69 18.14 -11.94
N ALA A 81 35.11 17.65 -10.84
CA ALA A 81 35.70 16.61 -10.00
C ALA A 81 35.65 15.21 -10.66
N ARG A 82 34.85 15.04 -11.72
CA ARG A 82 34.61 13.74 -12.40
C ARG A 82 34.08 12.68 -11.43
N GLN A 83 33.20 13.09 -10.53
CA GLN A 83 32.59 12.21 -9.53
C GLN A 83 31.13 11.93 -9.91
N GLY A 84 30.76 10.65 -9.96
CA GLY A 84 29.47 10.21 -10.43
C GLY A 84 29.31 10.31 -11.94
N TYR A 85 28.47 9.44 -12.50
CA TYR A 85 28.22 9.40 -13.94
C TYR A 85 27.00 10.23 -14.37
N ALA A 86 26.12 10.60 -13.43
CA ALA A 86 24.93 11.40 -13.70
C ALA A 86 24.45 12.20 -12.48
N VAL A 87 23.92 13.40 -12.76
CA VAL A 87 23.20 14.26 -11.81
C VAL A 87 21.80 14.50 -12.35
N THR A 88 20.79 14.39 -11.49
CA THR A 88 19.39 14.65 -11.85
C THR A 88 18.85 15.78 -10.99
N ARG A 89 18.54 16.90 -11.64
CA ARG A 89 17.99 18.08 -10.98
C ARG A 89 16.49 17.92 -10.76
N ILE A 90 16.01 18.20 -9.55
CA ILE A 90 14.60 18.05 -9.17
C ILE A 90 14.13 19.30 -8.43
N VAL A 91 13.28 20.09 -9.09
CA VAL A 91 12.70 21.33 -8.54
C VAL A 91 11.18 21.26 -8.36
N ASP A 92 10.52 20.31 -9.01
CA ASP A 92 9.08 20.08 -8.85
C ASP A 92 8.78 19.49 -7.46
N PRO A 93 7.90 20.10 -6.65
CA PRO A 93 7.59 19.63 -5.30
C PRO A 93 7.07 18.18 -5.25
N ALA A 94 6.29 17.76 -6.25
CA ALA A 94 5.77 16.39 -6.29
C ALA A 94 6.89 15.37 -6.56
N ALA A 95 7.86 15.71 -7.42
CA ALA A 95 9.05 14.89 -7.66
C ALA A 95 9.97 14.85 -6.43
N GLN A 96 10.19 15.99 -5.75
CA GLN A 96 10.95 16.04 -4.50
C GLN A 96 10.33 15.11 -3.43
N ALA A 97 9.01 15.16 -3.27
CA ALA A 97 8.29 14.31 -2.34
C ALA A 97 8.47 12.81 -2.63
N ARG A 98 8.60 12.40 -3.90
CA ARG A 98 8.86 10.99 -4.27
C ARG A 98 10.27 10.54 -3.87
N VAL A 99 11.29 11.36 -4.10
CA VAL A 99 12.67 11.09 -3.68
C VAL A 99 12.73 10.89 -2.16
N TRP A 100 12.14 11.83 -1.42
CA TRP A 100 12.11 11.77 0.04
C TRP A 100 11.27 10.61 0.58
N ALA A 101 10.16 10.27 -0.09
CA ALA A 101 9.37 9.10 0.26
C ALA A 101 10.20 7.80 0.14
N MET A 102 10.98 7.64 -0.93
CA MET A 102 11.89 6.52 -1.09
C MET A 102 13.00 6.51 -0.01
N ARG A 103 13.68 7.65 0.22
CA ARG A 103 14.76 7.74 1.23
C ARG A 103 14.24 7.42 2.64
N THR A 104 13.07 7.93 3.00
CA THR A 104 12.42 7.67 4.30
C THR A 104 12.01 6.19 4.43
N ALA A 105 11.64 5.55 3.32
CA ALA A 105 11.24 4.15 3.28
C ALA A 105 12.40 3.14 3.34
N GLY A 106 13.66 3.58 3.20
CA GLY A 106 14.85 2.73 3.02
C GLY A 106 14.91 1.49 3.92
N GLN A 107 14.81 1.68 5.25
CA GLN A 107 14.77 0.57 6.22
C GLN A 107 13.72 -0.50 5.88
N ASN A 108 12.52 -0.05 5.55
CA ASN A 108 11.38 -0.92 5.36
C ASN A 108 11.43 -1.62 3.99
N LEU A 109 11.99 -0.94 2.98
CA LEU A 109 12.22 -1.48 1.64
C LEU A 109 13.20 -2.66 1.68
N ILE A 110 14.36 -2.49 2.32
CA ILE A 110 15.37 -3.55 2.38
C ILE A 110 14.92 -4.78 3.20
N ALA A 111 13.93 -4.63 4.08
CA ALA A 111 13.35 -5.77 4.79
C ALA A 111 12.57 -6.73 3.86
N ASN A 112 12.22 -6.30 2.64
CA ASN A 112 11.47 -7.09 1.68
C ASN A 112 12.32 -8.07 0.86
N ILE A 113 13.66 -8.05 1.00
CA ILE A 113 14.51 -8.97 0.23
C ILE A 113 14.07 -10.43 0.43
N PRO A 114 14.08 -11.28 -0.61
CA PRO A 114 13.65 -12.67 -0.47
C PRO A 114 14.52 -13.48 0.49
N GLY A 115 13.93 -14.48 1.15
CA GLY A 115 14.63 -15.42 2.04
C GLY A 115 14.58 -15.07 3.53
N ASP A 116 15.08 -16.00 4.35
CA ASP A 116 15.08 -15.90 5.82
C ASP A 116 16.18 -14.98 6.36
N ALA A 117 17.29 -14.83 5.63
CA ALA A 117 18.32 -13.87 5.97
C ALA A 117 17.83 -12.46 5.63
N LYS A 118 17.88 -11.54 6.60
CA LYS A 118 17.33 -10.19 6.47
C LYS A 118 18.37 -9.14 6.89
N PRO A 119 18.30 -7.90 6.37
CA PRO A 119 19.10 -6.79 6.88
C PRO A 119 18.61 -6.41 8.28
N VAL A 120 19.35 -6.80 9.31
CA VAL A 120 18.95 -6.60 10.72
C VAL A 120 19.57 -5.31 11.27
N ALA A 121 18.83 -4.62 12.14
CA ALA A 121 19.32 -3.47 12.90
C ALA A 121 20.07 -3.95 14.16
N PHE A 122 21.38 -3.79 14.17
CA PHE A 122 22.23 -4.07 15.35
C PHE A 122 23.55 -3.28 15.32
N VAL A 123 24.04 -2.88 14.14
CA VAL A 123 25.27 -2.09 13.95
C VAL A 123 25.08 -0.86 13.05
N GLU A 124 23.84 -0.58 12.64
CA GLU A 124 23.56 0.38 11.58
C GLU A 124 23.79 1.84 11.97
N ASP A 125 23.92 2.17 13.23
CA ASP A 125 23.89 3.58 13.63
C ASP A 125 25.27 4.16 13.96
N ALA A 126 26.31 3.57 13.37
CA ALA A 126 27.68 4.00 13.59
C ALA A 126 27.94 5.36 12.91
N ALA A 127 28.48 6.31 13.69
CA ALA A 127 28.83 7.64 13.21
C ALA A 127 30.33 7.91 13.38
N VAL A 128 30.97 8.45 12.34
CA VAL A 128 32.36 8.92 12.34
C VAL A 128 32.43 10.32 11.74
N ALA A 129 33.56 11.01 11.86
CA ALA A 129 33.74 12.28 11.16
C ALA A 129 33.57 12.09 9.63
N PRO A 130 32.86 12.97 8.90
CA PRO A 130 32.56 12.80 7.48
C PRO A 130 33.80 12.52 6.61
N GLU A 131 34.93 13.16 6.89
CA GLU A 131 36.19 12.96 6.17
C GLU A 131 36.77 11.55 6.33
N LYS A 132 36.39 10.83 7.39
CA LYS A 132 36.80 9.44 7.64
C LYS A 132 35.81 8.42 7.08
N LEU A 133 34.62 8.86 6.65
CA LEU A 133 33.54 7.99 6.23
C LEU A 133 33.92 7.03 5.10
N PRO A 134 34.65 7.45 4.03
CA PRO A 134 35.03 6.53 2.95
C PRO A 134 35.90 5.38 3.44
N GLU A 135 36.90 5.67 4.29
CA GLU A 135 37.78 4.64 4.84
C GLU A 135 37.05 3.73 5.83
N PHE A 136 36.24 4.33 6.71
CA PHE A 136 35.44 3.59 7.70
C PHE A 136 34.54 2.56 7.00
N VAL A 137 33.79 2.97 5.98
CA VAL A 137 32.86 2.08 5.26
C VAL A 137 33.61 1.01 4.48
N ARG A 138 34.75 1.34 3.85
CA ARG A 138 35.60 0.34 3.18
C ARG A 138 36.06 -0.75 4.16
N ARG A 139 36.44 -0.38 5.38
CA ARG A 139 36.87 -1.32 6.43
C ARG A 139 35.71 -2.10 7.03
N PHE A 140 34.55 -1.44 7.19
CA PHE A 140 33.30 -2.06 7.60
C PHE A 140 32.88 -3.15 6.61
N ASP A 141 32.88 -2.86 5.31
CA ASP A 141 32.58 -3.84 4.26
C ASP A 141 33.58 -5.02 4.28
N GLY A 142 34.84 -4.74 4.61
CA GLY A 142 35.84 -5.77 4.89
C GLY A 142 35.49 -6.69 6.07
N ILE A 143 34.83 -6.18 7.13
CA ILE A 143 34.29 -7.00 8.23
C ILE A 143 33.19 -7.90 7.69
N LEU A 144 32.22 -7.35 6.95
CA LEU A 144 31.10 -8.12 6.40
C LEU A 144 31.57 -9.27 5.50
N ARG A 145 32.54 -9.00 4.62
CA ARG A 145 33.14 -10.04 3.75
C ARG A 145 33.81 -11.16 4.54
N ARG A 146 34.52 -10.85 5.64
CA ARG A 146 35.14 -11.89 6.51
C ARG A 146 34.09 -12.75 7.20
N HIS A 147 32.94 -12.17 7.53
CA HIS A 147 31.80 -12.90 8.09
C HIS A 147 30.92 -13.53 7.01
N GLY A 148 31.23 -13.38 5.71
CA GLY A 148 30.49 -14.01 4.62
C GLY A 148 29.08 -13.45 4.42
N THR A 149 28.87 -12.16 4.70
CA THR A 149 27.58 -11.48 4.50
C THR A 149 27.73 -10.16 3.73
N ASP A 150 26.60 -9.61 3.30
CA ASP A 150 26.42 -8.32 2.65
C ASP A 150 25.52 -7.43 3.53
N ALA A 151 25.30 -6.17 3.15
CA ALA A 151 24.46 -5.24 3.90
C ALA A 151 23.59 -4.34 3.01
N GLY A 152 22.50 -3.84 3.59
CA GLY A 152 21.82 -2.65 3.07
C GLY A 152 22.51 -1.39 3.56
N TYR A 153 22.79 -0.46 2.64
CA TYR A 153 23.44 0.83 2.92
C TYR A 153 22.50 1.99 2.60
N TYR A 154 22.30 2.88 3.56
CA TYR A 154 21.57 4.15 3.43
C TYR A 154 21.93 5.03 4.62
N GLY A 155 21.62 6.33 4.63
CA GLY A 155 21.84 7.14 5.83
C GLY A 155 22.29 8.57 5.54
N HIS A 156 22.75 9.22 6.59
CA HIS A 156 23.11 10.64 6.63
C HIS A 156 24.61 10.82 6.34
N ALA A 157 24.96 10.85 5.06
CA ALA A 157 26.35 10.99 4.62
C ALA A 157 26.96 12.32 5.08
N SER A 158 26.16 13.40 5.13
CA SER A 158 26.61 14.73 5.54
C SER A 158 27.18 14.82 6.96
N VAL A 159 26.75 13.93 7.85
CA VAL A 159 27.18 13.91 9.27
C VAL A 159 27.96 12.64 9.62
N GLY A 160 28.36 11.88 8.60
CA GLY A 160 29.18 10.67 8.77
C GLY A 160 28.46 9.51 9.46
N CYS A 161 27.12 9.46 9.38
CA CYS A 161 26.30 8.41 10.00
C CYS A 161 25.56 7.60 8.92
N LEU A 162 26.07 6.41 8.59
CA LEU A 162 25.42 5.50 7.64
C LEU A 162 24.76 4.32 8.34
N HIS A 163 23.50 4.11 8.00
CA HIS A 163 22.68 2.92 8.26
C HIS A 163 23.13 1.70 7.46
N ILE A 164 24.14 1.01 7.99
CA ILE A 164 24.63 -0.27 7.46
C ILE A 164 23.96 -1.44 8.16
N ARG A 165 23.12 -2.21 7.45
CA ARG A 165 22.38 -3.34 8.02
C ARG A 165 22.85 -4.67 7.43
N PRO A 166 23.67 -5.45 8.17
CA PRO A 166 24.13 -6.76 7.71
C PRO A 166 22.97 -7.74 7.52
N VAL A 167 23.10 -8.58 6.50
CA VAL A 167 22.12 -9.62 6.17
C VAL A 167 22.42 -10.86 6.99
N VAL A 168 21.61 -11.13 8.02
CA VAL A 168 21.81 -12.29 8.91
C VAL A 168 20.51 -13.07 9.09
N ASN A 169 20.62 -14.38 9.33
CA ASN A 169 19.47 -15.24 9.58
C ASN A 169 19.33 -15.53 11.07
N LEU A 170 18.52 -14.73 11.77
CA LEU A 170 18.27 -14.89 13.20
C LEU A 170 17.38 -16.09 13.57
N LYS A 171 16.89 -16.86 12.59
CA LYS A 171 16.19 -18.14 12.84
C LYS A 171 17.17 -19.29 13.09
N ARG A 172 18.48 -19.05 12.96
CA ARG A 172 19.52 -20.07 13.10
C ARG A 172 20.59 -19.62 14.08
N ARG A 173 21.17 -20.58 14.79
CA ARG A 173 22.25 -20.32 15.75
C ARG A 173 23.44 -19.64 15.09
N GLU A 174 23.86 -20.10 13.91
CA GLU A 174 25.00 -19.53 13.20
C GLU A 174 24.79 -18.05 12.87
N GLY A 175 23.55 -17.65 12.54
CA GLY A 175 23.23 -16.24 12.24
C GLY A 175 23.20 -15.36 13.48
N ILE A 176 22.84 -15.90 14.65
CA ILE A 176 22.90 -15.20 15.94
C ILE A 176 24.36 -14.99 16.35
N ASP A 177 25.19 -16.04 16.22
CA ASP A 177 26.62 -15.96 16.51
C ASP A 177 27.34 -15.00 15.55
N GLN A 178 26.99 -15.04 14.26
CA GLN A 178 27.47 -14.10 13.24
C GLN A 178 27.09 -12.65 13.58
N MET A 179 25.85 -12.39 13.99
CA MET A 179 25.39 -11.05 14.43
C MET A 179 26.26 -10.54 15.60
N ALA A 180 26.47 -11.36 16.62
CA ALA A 180 27.27 -10.97 17.78
C ALA A 180 28.75 -10.73 17.44
N ALA A 181 29.32 -11.53 16.53
CA ALA A 181 30.69 -11.37 16.06
C ALA A 181 30.88 -10.10 15.23
N ILE A 182 29.99 -9.84 14.26
CA ILE A 182 29.99 -8.59 13.49
C ILE A 182 29.84 -7.39 14.42
N SER A 183 28.93 -7.46 15.39
CA SER A 183 28.70 -6.35 16.32
C SER A 183 29.95 -5.98 17.13
N ARG A 184 30.73 -6.98 17.55
CA ARG A 184 31.99 -6.77 18.25
C ARG A 184 33.02 -6.12 17.34
N ASP A 185 33.26 -6.70 16.16
CA ASP A 185 34.25 -6.18 15.21
C ASP A 185 33.94 -4.74 14.77
N VAL A 186 32.65 -4.43 14.58
CA VAL A 186 32.21 -3.08 14.25
C VAL A 186 32.39 -2.14 15.44
N ALA A 187 32.09 -2.56 16.68
CA ALA A 187 32.32 -1.72 17.85
C ALA A 187 33.80 -1.34 18.00
N ASP A 188 34.70 -2.29 17.74
CA ASP A 188 36.16 -2.08 17.74
C ASP A 188 36.57 -1.06 16.68
N LEU A 189 36.03 -1.20 15.46
CA LEU A 189 36.28 -0.29 14.35
C LEU A 189 35.78 1.13 14.66
N VAL A 190 34.58 1.27 15.22
CA VAL A 190 34.00 2.58 15.58
C VAL A 190 34.89 3.31 16.58
N ILE A 191 35.36 2.60 17.63
CA ILE A 191 36.23 3.17 18.64
C ILE A 191 37.59 3.57 18.05
N GLU A 192 38.16 2.74 17.17
CA GLU A 192 39.41 3.07 16.46
C GLU A 192 39.29 4.38 15.66
N PHE A 193 38.13 4.64 15.07
CA PHE A 193 37.86 5.86 14.32
C PHE A 193 37.49 7.06 15.20
N ALA A 194 37.45 6.87 16.53
CA ALA A 194 36.91 7.82 17.51
C ALA A 194 35.46 8.23 17.19
N GLY A 195 34.66 7.26 16.72
CA GLY A 195 33.25 7.42 16.39
C GLY A 195 32.29 7.11 17.54
N ALA A 196 31.00 7.22 17.26
CA ALA A 196 29.91 6.84 18.15
C ALA A 196 29.26 5.53 17.67
N LEU A 197 28.97 4.61 18.60
CA LEU A 197 28.26 3.36 18.29
C LEU A 197 26.80 3.58 17.88
N SER A 198 26.24 4.73 18.30
CA SER A 198 24.91 5.19 17.94
C SER A 198 24.95 6.70 17.76
N GLY A 199 24.70 7.17 16.54
CA GLY A 199 24.55 8.59 16.19
C GLY A 199 23.18 9.15 16.58
N GLU A 200 22.10 8.42 16.31
CA GLU A 200 20.71 8.91 16.50
C GLU A 200 19.72 7.91 17.12
N HIS A 201 19.94 6.59 17.00
CA HIS A 201 18.98 5.57 17.43
C HIS A 201 19.00 5.27 18.95
N GLY A 202 20.09 5.62 19.63
CA GLY A 202 20.40 5.22 21.00
C GLY A 202 20.87 3.77 21.16
N ASP A 203 21.37 3.45 22.37
CA ASP A 203 21.98 2.14 22.62
C ASP A 203 20.95 1.01 22.80
N GLY A 204 19.90 1.30 23.56
CA GLY A 204 18.82 0.35 23.86
C GLY A 204 19.32 -0.97 24.46
N ILE A 205 18.80 -2.10 23.97
CA ILE A 205 19.34 -3.44 24.26
C ILE A 205 20.35 -3.91 23.20
N ALA A 206 20.34 -3.29 22.02
CA ALA A 206 21.09 -3.77 20.86
C ALA A 206 22.59 -3.46 20.97
N ARG A 207 22.95 -2.34 21.61
CA ARG A 207 24.33 -1.83 21.69
C ARG A 207 24.86 -1.70 23.11
N ALA A 208 23.99 -1.73 24.12
CA ALA A 208 24.37 -1.50 25.51
C ALA A 208 25.45 -2.46 26.03
N GLY A 209 25.57 -3.66 25.45
CA GLY A 209 26.67 -4.59 25.75
C GLY A 209 28.07 -4.04 25.44
N TRP A 210 28.17 -2.96 24.66
CA TRP A 210 29.42 -2.29 24.30
C TRP A 210 29.64 -0.96 25.03
N ASN A 211 28.69 -0.51 25.86
CA ASN A 211 28.75 0.81 26.49
C ASN A 211 29.98 0.97 27.39
N GLU A 212 30.35 -0.05 28.16
CA GLU A 212 31.56 0.01 28.99
C GLU A 212 32.84 0.10 28.17
N LYS A 213 32.85 -0.50 26.96
CA LYS A 213 33.97 -0.37 26.01
C LYS A 213 34.04 1.03 25.40
N ALA A 214 32.90 1.66 25.11
CA ALA A 214 32.81 2.97 24.48
C ALA A 214 33.04 4.14 25.46
N PHE A 215 32.45 4.07 26.66
CA PHE A 215 32.44 5.16 27.64
C PHE A 215 33.36 4.91 28.84
N GLY A 216 33.79 3.67 29.07
CA GLY A 216 34.56 3.28 30.24
C GLY A 216 33.70 3.10 31.50
N PRO A 217 34.26 2.45 32.53
CA PRO A 217 33.51 2.04 33.72
C PRO A 217 32.98 3.24 34.54
N ALA A 218 33.70 4.36 34.57
CA ALA A 218 33.29 5.54 35.35
C ALA A 218 32.00 6.18 34.82
N LEU A 219 31.89 6.38 33.50
CA LEU A 219 30.69 6.94 32.89
C LEU A 219 29.52 5.95 32.94
N CYS A 220 29.77 4.66 32.70
CA CYS A 220 28.73 3.65 32.85
C CYS A 220 28.20 3.54 34.28
N GLN A 221 29.05 3.73 35.31
CA GLN A 221 28.58 3.82 36.69
C GLN A 221 27.72 5.06 36.90
N ALA A 222 28.09 6.21 36.36
CA ALA A 222 27.26 7.42 36.43
C ALA A 222 25.87 7.20 35.78
N PHE A 223 25.78 6.46 34.66
CA PHE A 223 24.49 6.10 34.07
C PHE A 223 23.63 5.26 35.03
N ARG A 224 24.24 4.31 35.75
CA ARG A 224 23.55 3.49 36.77
C ARG A 224 23.07 4.33 37.94
N ASP A 225 23.91 5.25 38.42
CA ASP A 225 23.57 6.13 39.54
C ASP A 225 22.39 7.04 39.20
N VAL A 226 22.38 7.63 37.99
CA VAL A 226 21.24 8.41 37.48
C VAL A 226 20.00 7.54 37.38
N LYS A 227 20.11 6.33 36.82
CA LYS A 227 18.98 5.40 36.73
C LYS A 227 18.40 5.06 38.10
N ALA A 228 19.24 4.76 39.08
CA ALA A 228 18.83 4.42 40.44
C ALA A 228 18.20 5.61 41.18
N ALA A 229 18.71 6.83 40.97
CA ALA A 229 18.18 8.04 41.59
C ALA A 229 16.74 8.37 41.11
N PHE A 230 16.48 8.22 39.81
CA PHE A 230 15.17 8.56 39.22
C PHE A 230 14.19 7.38 39.16
N ASP A 231 14.68 6.14 39.15
CA ASP A 231 13.86 4.93 39.10
C ASP A 231 14.40 3.84 40.05
N PRO A 232 14.33 4.05 41.38
CA PRO A 232 14.88 3.13 42.37
C PRO A 232 14.21 1.75 42.39
N LYS A 233 13.03 1.61 41.76
CA LYS A 233 12.30 0.34 41.62
C LYS A 233 12.53 -0.34 40.27
N GLY A 234 13.24 0.29 39.35
CA GLY A 234 13.52 -0.26 38.03
C GLY A 234 12.28 -0.48 37.14
N ILE A 235 11.21 0.29 37.32
CA ILE A 235 9.95 0.09 36.57
C ILE A 235 9.95 0.77 35.20
N MET A 236 10.81 1.77 34.98
CA MET A 236 10.90 2.54 33.73
C MET A 236 11.85 1.87 32.75
N ASN A 237 11.33 0.96 31.91
CA ASN A 237 12.07 0.28 30.84
C ASN A 237 13.36 -0.44 31.32
N PRO A 238 13.24 -1.47 32.20
CA PRO A 238 14.38 -2.15 32.82
C PRO A 238 15.29 -2.86 31.82
N GLY A 239 16.60 -2.88 32.11
CA GLY A 239 17.63 -3.61 31.36
C GLY A 239 17.93 -3.00 29.98
N LYS A 240 17.85 -1.67 29.84
CA LYS A 240 18.16 -0.92 28.61
C LYS A 240 19.20 0.13 28.99
N ILE A 241 20.21 0.35 28.13
CA ILE A 241 21.34 1.28 28.31
C ILE A 241 22.28 0.86 29.46
N VAL A 242 21.73 0.60 30.65
CA VAL A 242 22.42 0.03 31.81
C VAL A 242 21.87 -1.36 32.11
N ASP A 243 22.77 -2.24 32.55
CA ASP A 243 22.46 -3.61 32.98
C ASP A 243 21.61 -4.37 31.95
N ALA A 244 21.93 -4.16 30.67
CA ALA A 244 21.23 -4.79 29.56
C ALA A 244 21.60 -6.27 29.44
N PRO A 245 20.64 -7.13 29.08
CA PRO A 245 20.94 -8.52 28.77
C PRO A 245 21.85 -8.61 27.52
N PRO A 246 22.52 -9.76 27.30
CA PRO A 246 23.25 -10.02 26.08
C PRO A 246 22.41 -9.77 24.82
N MET A 247 23.03 -9.23 23.76
CA MET A 247 22.33 -8.92 22.50
C MET A 247 21.75 -10.16 21.79
N THR A 248 22.18 -11.35 22.19
CA THR A 248 21.71 -12.65 21.68
C THR A 248 20.42 -13.12 22.36
N GLU A 249 19.90 -12.38 23.35
CA GLU A 249 18.65 -12.65 24.03
C GLU A 249 17.53 -11.72 23.55
N ASN A 250 16.27 -12.03 23.92
CA ASN A 250 15.08 -11.24 23.56
C ASN A 250 14.91 -11.02 22.04
N LEU A 251 15.43 -11.94 21.23
CA LEU A 251 15.37 -11.85 19.79
C LEU A 251 13.93 -12.05 19.27
N ARG A 252 13.59 -11.31 18.21
CA ARG A 252 12.31 -11.46 17.53
C ARG A 252 12.12 -12.85 16.92
N TYR A 253 13.21 -13.40 16.39
CA TYR A 253 13.35 -14.74 15.84
C TYR A 253 14.51 -15.37 16.62
N GLY A 254 14.39 -16.62 17.05
CA GLY A 254 15.44 -17.29 17.85
C GLY A 254 15.80 -18.65 17.26
N GLU A 255 16.76 -19.33 17.87
CA GLU A 255 17.26 -20.65 17.42
C GLU A 255 16.14 -21.71 17.31
N GLY A 256 15.14 -21.68 18.20
CA GLY A 256 13.98 -22.57 18.15
C GLY A 256 12.83 -22.08 17.26
N TYR A 257 13.00 -20.97 16.54
CA TYR A 257 11.93 -20.40 15.73
C TYR A 257 11.64 -21.29 14.52
N SER A 258 10.43 -21.83 14.49
CA SER A 258 9.90 -22.53 13.33
C SER A 258 8.44 -22.14 13.16
N THR A 259 7.95 -22.20 11.91
CA THR A 259 6.55 -21.91 11.62
C THR A 259 5.84 -23.16 11.16
N VAL A 260 4.61 -23.37 11.61
CA VAL A 260 3.80 -24.47 11.09
C VAL A 260 3.46 -24.25 9.61
N PRO A 261 3.63 -25.26 8.74
CA PRO A 261 3.21 -25.15 7.34
C PRO A 261 1.69 -25.00 7.23
N VAL A 262 1.24 -23.98 6.50
CA VAL A 262 -0.18 -23.75 6.21
C VAL A 262 -0.45 -24.00 4.73
N LYS A 263 -1.33 -24.96 4.43
CA LYS A 263 -1.86 -25.14 3.09
C LYS A 263 -2.85 -24.02 2.79
N THR A 264 -2.52 -23.18 1.81
CA THR A 264 -3.35 -22.04 1.40
C THR A 264 -4.13 -22.33 0.13
N ARG A 265 -5.24 -21.60 -0.07
CA ARG A 265 -6.00 -21.59 -1.32
C ARG A 265 -5.52 -20.52 -2.28
N LEU A 266 -5.13 -19.34 -1.77
CA LEU A 266 -4.43 -18.32 -2.54
C LEU A 266 -2.95 -18.71 -2.68
N SER A 267 -2.36 -18.32 -3.81
CA SER A 267 -0.92 -18.38 -4.00
C SER A 267 -0.22 -17.37 -3.08
N PHE A 268 0.78 -17.81 -2.32
CA PHE A 268 1.73 -16.92 -1.63
C PHE A 268 3.15 -17.08 -2.19
N ALA A 269 3.26 -17.59 -3.43
CA ALA A 269 4.56 -17.90 -4.04
C ALA A 269 5.44 -16.64 -4.20
N GLY A 270 4.84 -15.48 -4.52
CA GLY A 270 5.55 -14.21 -4.64
C GLY A 270 6.12 -13.70 -3.30
N GLU A 271 5.58 -14.18 -2.18
CA GLU A 271 6.06 -13.86 -0.83
C GLU A 271 6.97 -14.93 -0.23
N GLY A 272 7.16 -16.07 -0.89
CA GLY A 272 7.90 -17.21 -0.34
C GLY A 272 7.06 -18.11 0.59
N GLY A 273 5.74 -17.98 0.55
CA GLY A 273 4.79 -18.75 1.34
C GLY A 273 4.02 -17.89 2.37
N PHE A 274 3.01 -18.50 2.99
CA PHE A 274 2.11 -17.80 3.92
C PHE A 274 2.86 -17.22 5.14
N ALA A 275 3.75 -18.01 5.75
CA ALA A 275 4.56 -17.56 6.88
C ALA A 275 5.45 -16.36 6.51
N ALA A 276 6.14 -16.44 5.37
CA ALA A 276 6.97 -15.35 4.87
C ALA A 276 6.14 -14.08 4.57
N ALA A 277 4.92 -14.22 4.05
CA ALA A 277 3.99 -13.11 3.86
C ALA A 277 3.59 -12.42 5.18
N VAL A 278 3.35 -13.19 6.24
CA VAL A 278 3.09 -12.65 7.59
C VAL A 278 4.35 -11.96 8.16
N GLU A 279 5.52 -12.57 7.96
CA GLU A 279 6.81 -12.08 8.46
C GLU A 279 7.33 -10.83 7.76
N ARG A 280 6.77 -10.46 6.58
CA ARG A 280 7.07 -9.18 5.91
C ARG A 280 6.92 -7.99 6.86
N CYS A 281 6.00 -8.04 7.82
CA CYS A 281 5.87 -6.98 8.81
C CYS A 281 7.13 -6.91 9.69
N ASN A 282 8.01 -5.93 9.47
CA ASN A 282 9.24 -5.78 10.24
C ASN A 282 9.05 -5.11 11.62
N GLY A 283 7.83 -4.68 11.96
CA GLY A 283 7.48 -4.13 13.26
C GLY A 283 7.65 -2.61 13.39
N SER A 284 8.00 -1.89 12.32
CA SER A 284 8.29 -0.44 12.33
C SER A 284 7.15 0.47 12.80
N GLY A 285 5.92 -0.03 12.85
CA GLY A 285 4.77 0.78 13.29
C GLY A 285 4.32 1.81 12.26
N ALA A 286 4.73 1.69 10.98
CA ALA A 286 4.28 2.58 9.90
C ALA A 286 2.75 2.64 9.72
N CYS A 287 2.01 1.68 10.27
CA CYS A 287 0.55 1.65 10.32
C CYS A 287 -0.07 2.48 11.46
N HIS A 288 0.73 3.09 12.35
CA HIS A 288 0.27 3.97 13.43
C HIS A 288 0.08 5.42 12.98
N LYS A 289 -0.31 5.61 11.72
CA LYS A 289 -0.56 6.94 11.17
C LYS A 289 -1.93 7.42 11.62
N VAL A 290 -2.02 8.71 11.96
CA VAL A 290 -3.26 9.33 12.45
C VAL A 290 -3.66 10.59 11.69
N LYS A 291 -2.75 11.16 10.88
CA LYS A 291 -2.95 12.45 10.19
C LYS A 291 -2.98 12.35 8.67
N ALA A 292 -2.45 11.27 8.09
CA ALA A 292 -2.24 11.15 6.65
C ALA A 292 -2.28 9.68 6.19
N GLY A 293 -2.55 9.49 4.90
CA GLY A 293 -2.66 8.17 4.27
C GLY A 293 -3.96 7.44 4.61
N SER A 294 -4.15 6.26 4.02
CA SER A 294 -5.31 5.39 4.26
C SER A 294 -4.95 4.17 5.11
N MET A 295 -3.66 3.88 5.34
CA MET A 295 -3.22 2.78 6.20
C MET A 295 -3.05 3.23 7.65
N CYS A 296 -3.71 2.65 8.66
CA CYS A 296 -4.69 1.56 8.70
C CYS A 296 -6.01 2.14 9.25
N PRO A 297 -7.14 2.07 8.51
CA PRO A 297 -8.30 2.89 8.86
C PRO A 297 -8.95 2.44 10.17
N SER A 298 -8.94 1.14 10.49
CA SER A 298 -9.43 0.67 11.78
C SER A 298 -8.57 1.14 12.95
N TYR A 299 -7.24 1.10 12.84
CA TYR A 299 -6.37 1.73 13.85
C TYR A 299 -6.61 3.24 13.96
N MET A 300 -6.82 3.93 12.83
CA MET A 300 -7.13 5.37 12.85
C MET A 300 -8.40 5.67 13.65
N ALA A 301 -9.42 4.82 13.52
CA ALA A 301 -10.67 4.94 14.27
C ALA A 301 -10.56 4.50 15.73
N THR A 302 -9.90 3.37 16.03
CA THR A 302 -9.94 2.76 17.38
C THR A 302 -8.74 3.09 18.26
N ARG A 303 -7.60 3.46 17.67
CA ARG A 303 -6.29 3.66 18.32
C ARG A 303 -5.74 2.42 19.04
N ARG A 304 -6.30 1.23 18.81
CA ARG A 304 -5.86 -0.03 19.44
C ARG A 304 -4.83 -0.76 18.59
N GLU A 305 -3.73 -1.21 19.19
CA GLU A 305 -2.64 -1.91 18.50
C GLU A 305 -3.12 -3.11 17.67
N GLU A 306 -4.03 -3.92 18.23
CA GLU A 306 -4.59 -5.10 17.56
C GLU A 306 -5.31 -4.76 16.25
N ASP A 307 -5.83 -3.54 16.14
CA ASP A 307 -6.53 -3.04 14.96
C ASP A 307 -5.58 -2.45 13.91
N SER A 308 -4.27 -2.53 14.11
CA SER A 308 -3.24 -2.12 13.15
C SER A 308 -2.76 -3.28 12.28
N THR A 309 -2.11 -2.99 11.16
CA THR A 309 -1.46 -4.03 10.35
C THR A 309 -0.39 -4.78 11.15
N ARG A 310 0.38 -4.07 11.98
CA ARG A 310 1.43 -4.65 12.82
C ARG A 310 0.85 -5.60 13.87
N GLY A 311 -0.21 -5.19 14.57
CA GLY A 311 -0.90 -6.02 15.56
C GLY A 311 -1.39 -7.33 14.96
N ARG A 312 -2.07 -7.26 13.81
CA ARG A 312 -2.57 -8.45 13.08
C ARG A 312 -1.45 -9.37 12.60
N ALA A 313 -0.40 -8.82 12.02
CA ALA A 313 0.75 -9.62 11.57
C ALA A 313 1.47 -10.29 12.75
N ASN A 314 1.61 -9.59 13.88
CA ASN A 314 2.20 -10.16 15.09
C ASN A 314 1.34 -11.26 15.71
N ALA A 315 0.01 -11.09 15.76
CA ALA A 315 -0.89 -12.14 16.23
C ALA A 315 -0.79 -13.40 15.37
N LEU A 316 -0.89 -13.26 14.04
CA LEU A 316 -0.72 -14.37 13.10
C LEU A 316 0.65 -15.04 13.25
N ARG A 317 1.72 -14.25 13.36
CA ARG A 317 3.08 -14.76 13.54
C ARG A 317 3.22 -15.54 14.84
N ALA A 318 2.68 -15.04 15.94
CA ALA A 318 2.77 -15.68 17.24
C ALA A 318 2.09 -17.05 17.25
N ALA A 319 0.93 -17.17 16.61
CA ALA A 319 0.25 -18.46 16.44
C ALA A 319 0.98 -19.38 15.45
N LEU A 320 1.52 -18.84 14.34
CA LEU A 320 2.30 -19.61 13.37
C LEU A 320 3.59 -20.18 13.97
N SER A 321 4.24 -19.42 14.85
CA SER A 321 5.53 -19.77 15.45
C SER A 321 5.42 -20.57 16.75
N GLY A 322 4.21 -20.88 17.20
CA GLY A 322 3.97 -21.57 18.49
C GLY A 322 4.21 -20.71 19.73
N ALA A 323 4.41 -19.39 19.60
CA ALA A 323 4.45 -18.48 20.75
C ALA A 323 3.06 -18.31 21.39
N LEU A 324 2.01 -18.52 20.60
CA LEU A 324 0.67 -18.86 21.06
C LEU A 324 0.36 -20.31 20.63
N PRO A 325 -0.57 -21.01 21.31
CA PRO A 325 -1.06 -22.30 20.85
C PRO A 325 -1.46 -22.26 19.36
N VAL A 326 -1.07 -23.27 18.58
CA VAL A 326 -1.23 -23.24 17.10
C VAL A 326 -2.70 -23.24 16.67
N ASP A 327 -3.59 -23.81 17.47
CA ASP A 327 -5.04 -23.77 17.30
C ASP A 327 -5.63 -22.36 17.45
N GLU A 328 -4.87 -21.39 17.97
CA GLU A 328 -5.22 -19.97 17.89
C GLU A 328 -5.19 -19.43 16.44
N LEU A 329 -4.64 -20.16 15.47
CA LEU A 329 -4.68 -19.76 14.05
C LEU A 329 -6.09 -19.71 13.46
N ASP A 330 -7.06 -20.40 14.05
CA ASP A 330 -8.46 -20.39 13.64
C ASP A 330 -9.41 -20.16 14.82
N SER A 331 -8.94 -19.54 15.90
CA SER A 331 -9.78 -19.18 17.04
C SER A 331 -10.67 -17.97 16.77
N GLU A 332 -11.74 -17.84 17.56
CA GLU A 332 -12.58 -16.63 17.61
C GLU A 332 -11.77 -15.39 18.02
N ARG A 333 -10.72 -15.55 18.83
CA ARG A 333 -9.85 -14.44 19.22
C ARG A 333 -9.05 -13.91 18.03
N MET A 334 -8.47 -14.81 17.22
CA MET A 334 -7.79 -14.41 15.98
C MET A 334 -8.76 -13.80 14.97
N PHE A 335 -9.98 -14.35 14.88
CA PHE A 335 -11.05 -13.75 14.09
C PHE A 335 -11.29 -12.30 14.50
N ALA A 336 -11.45 -12.03 15.79
CA ALA A 336 -11.66 -10.69 16.32
C ALA A 336 -10.51 -9.71 15.99
N VAL A 337 -9.25 -10.16 16.04
CA VAL A 337 -8.07 -9.36 15.64
C VAL A 337 -8.14 -8.95 14.16
N LEU A 338 -8.59 -9.85 13.30
CA LEU A 338 -8.68 -9.63 11.85
C LEU A 338 -10.00 -8.98 11.42
N ASP A 339 -11.02 -8.98 12.28
CA ASP A 339 -12.39 -8.60 11.94
C ASP A 339 -12.49 -7.17 11.42
N LEU A 340 -11.85 -6.21 12.12
CA LEU A 340 -11.80 -4.80 11.71
C LEU A 340 -10.81 -4.51 10.57
N CYS A 341 -10.20 -5.51 9.93
CA CYS A 341 -9.47 -5.27 8.68
C CYS A 341 -10.45 -5.14 7.50
N LEU A 342 -10.51 -3.95 6.90
CA LEU A 342 -11.39 -3.63 5.76
C LEU A 342 -10.93 -4.28 4.43
N MET A 343 -9.77 -4.96 4.42
CA MET A 343 -9.15 -5.47 3.19
C MET A 343 -9.00 -4.39 2.10
N CYS A 344 -8.67 -3.16 2.52
CA CYS A 344 -8.57 -2.00 1.64
C CYS A 344 -7.30 -1.96 0.78
N LYS A 345 -6.34 -2.85 1.07
CA LYS A 345 -4.99 -2.95 0.49
C LYS A 345 -4.06 -1.76 0.70
N SER A 346 -4.45 -0.74 1.46
CA SER A 346 -3.56 0.40 1.75
C SER A 346 -2.24 -0.02 2.40
N CYS A 347 -2.22 -1.11 3.19
CA CYS A 347 -0.96 -1.62 3.75
C CYS A 347 -0.05 -2.32 2.73
N LYS A 348 -0.56 -2.71 1.56
CA LYS A 348 0.25 -3.25 0.46
C LYS A 348 1.09 -2.15 -0.20
N SER A 349 0.58 -0.92 -0.26
CA SER A 349 1.23 0.20 -0.95
C SER A 349 1.81 1.27 -0.03
N GLU A 350 1.16 1.58 1.09
CA GLU A 350 1.61 2.63 2.01
C GLU A 350 2.52 2.11 3.13
N CYS A 351 2.51 0.80 3.41
CA CYS A 351 3.54 0.18 4.24
C CYS A 351 4.74 -0.08 3.34
N PRO A 352 5.93 0.44 3.63
CA PRO A 352 7.06 0.14 2.76
C PRO A 352 7.59 -1.30 2.96
N SER A 353 7.02 -2.07 3.89
CA SER A 353 7.20 -3.54 3.97
C SER A 353 6.18 -4.33 3.15
N HIS A 354 5.32 -3.67 2.36
CA HIS A 354 4.37 -4.27 1.41
C HIS A 354 3.52 -5.42 1.98
N VAL A 355 3.05 -5.28 3.23
CA VAL A 355 2.23 -6.30 3.89
C VAL A 355 0.83 -6.29 3.27
N ASP A 356 0.45 -7.37 2.58
CA ASP A 356 -0.91 -7.55 2.08
C ASP A 356 -1.84 -8.20 3.12
N MET A 357 -2.27 -7.41 4.10
CA MET A 357 -3.20 -7.86 5.13
C MET A 357 -4.57 -8.26 4.56
N GLY A 358 -4.95 -7.73 3.39
CA GLY A 358 -6.18 -8.13 2.70
C GLY A 358 -6.11 -9.58 2.27
N LYS A 359 -5.03 -9.97 1.60
CA LYS A 359 -4.74 -11.34 1.19
C LYS A 359 -4.62 -12.29 2.39
N LEU A 360 -3.90 -11.88 3.43
CA LEU A 360 -3.76 -12.66 4.67
C LEU A 360 -5.11 -12.90 5.35
N LYS A 361 -5.96 -11.88 5.48
CA LYS A 361 -7.31 -12.03 6.03
C LYS A 361 -8.19 -12.94 5.18
N ALA A 362 -8.12 -12.83 3.85
CA ALA A 362 -8.92 -13.68 2.96
C ALA A 362 -8.60 -15.17 3.17
N GLU A 363 -7.31 -15.51 3.24
CA GLU A 363 -6.85 -16.87 3.50
C GLU A 363 -7.20 -17.33 4.92
N PHE A 364 -7.04 -16.46 5.93
CA PHE A 364 -7.47 -16.75 7.29
C PHE A 364 -8.96 -17.09 7.35
N LEU A 365 -9.85 -16.28 6.76
CA LEU A 365 -11.29 -16.52 6.79
C LEU A 365 -11.65 -17.84 6.08
N HIS A 366 -10.98 -18.14 4.97
CA HIS A 366 -11.14 -19.41 4.27
C HIS A 366 -10.78 -20.60 5.15
N ARG A 367 -9.67 -20.51 5.89
CA ARG A 367 -9.29 -21.53 6.87
C ARG A 367 -10.29 -21.61 8.02
N TYR A 368 -10.65 -20.48 8.62
CA TYR A 368 -11.56 -20.36 9.76
C TYR A 368 -12.90 -21.06 9.49
N TYR A 369 -13.46 -20.88 8.30
CA TYR A 369 -14.73 -21.51 7.91
C TYR A 369 -14.64 -23.00 7.51
N ARG A 370 -13.46 -23.63 7.65
CA ARG A 370 -13.36 -25.10 7.57
C ARG A 370 -13.68 -25.76 8.91
N SER A 371 -13.37 -25.10 10.01
CA SER A 371 -13.71 -25.53 11.38
C SER A 371 -15.00 -24.87 11.90
N HIS A 372 -15.39 -23.72 11.33
CA HIS A 372 -16.56 -22.95 11.75
C HIS A 372 -17.64 -22.85 10.67
N ARG A 373 -18.89 -22.63 11.07
CA ARG A 373 -19.99 -22.45 10.12
C ARG A 373 -19.90 -21.07 9.46
N VAL A 374 -19.97 -21.03 8.13
CA VAL A 374 -20.15 -19.77 7.38
C VAL A 374 -21.52 -19.15 7.73
N PRO A 375 -21.57 -17.91 8.26
CA PRO A 375 -22.82 -17.23 8.57
C PRO A 375 -23.71 -17.05 7.35
N LEU A 376 -25.04 -17.08 7.54
CA LEU A 376 -26.00 -16.88 6.45
C LEU A 376 -25.80 -15.51 5.77
N ARG A 377 -25.57 -14.44 6.55
CA ARG A 377 -25.22 -13.10 6.04
C ARG A 377 -24.05 -13.17 5.06
N SER A 378 -22.97 -13.85 5.44
CA SER A 378 -21.77 -14.01 4.59
C SER A 378 -22.07 -14.74 3.28
N ARG A 379 -22.93 -15.77 3.31
CA ARG A 379 -23.37 -16.47 2.09
C ARG A 379 -24.20 -15.56 1.18
N LEU A 380 -25.13 -14.80 1.74
CA LEU A 380 -25.98 -13.86 0.98
C LEU A 380 -25.13 -12.75 0.33
N VAL A 381 -24.19 -12.16 1.07
CA VAL A 381 -23.25 -11.17 0.55
C VAL A 381 -22.41 -11.74 -0.59
N ALA A 382 -21.90 -12.97 -0.44
CA ALA A 382 -21.14 -13.65 -1.49
C ALA A 382 -21.97 -13.95 -2.75
N ASP A 383 -23.29 -14.09 -2.60
CA ASP A 383 -24.27 -14.34 -3.68
C ASP A 383 -25.01 -13.06 -4.12
N VAL A 384 -24.52 -11.86 -3.76
CA VAL A 384 -25.20 -10.58 -4.06
C VAL A 384 -25.59 -10.43 -5.53
N HIS A 385 -24.79 -10.94 -6.46
CA HIS A 385 -25.12 -10.94 -7.89
C HIS A 385 -26.40 -11.72 -8.21
N ARG A 386 -26.57 -12.92 -7.64
CA ARG A 386 -27.77 -13.74 -7.85
C ARG A 386 -28.98 -13.12 -7.18
N LEU A 387 -28.80 -12.54 -5.98
CA LEU A 387 -29.85 -11.83 -5.26
C LEU A 387 -30.33 -10.61 -6.06
N ASN A 388 -29.41 -9.77 -6.54
CA ASN A 388 -29.75 -8.60 -7.34
C ASN A 388 -30.40 -8.98 -8.68
N SER A 389 -29.93 -10.06 -9.33
CA SER A 389 -30.56 -10.60 -10.55
C SER A 389 -32.01 -11.03 -10.31
N ALA A 390 -32.28 -11.70 -9.19
CA ALA A 390 -33.65 -12.07 -8.81
C ALA A 390 -34.50 -10.83 -8.48
N MET A 391 -33.96 -9.89 -7.70
CA MET A 391 -34.66 -8.65 -7.33
C MET A 391 -34.96 -7.75 -8.52
N ALA A 392 -34.09 -7.70 -9.54
CA ALA A 392 -34.26 -6.82 -10.71
C ALA A 392 -35.54 -7.12 -11.49
N ARG A 393 -36.00 -8.39 -11.52
CA ARG A 393 -37.24 -8.81 -12.19
C ARG A 393 -38.50 -8.20 -11.58
N ALA A 394 -38.45 -7.82 -10.31
CA ALA A 394 -39.54 -7.20 -9.56
C ALA A 394 -39.04 -6.00 -8.75
N ALA A 395 -38.14 -5.20 -9.33
CA ALA A 395 -37.39 -4.17 -8.60
C ALA A 395 -38.26 -3.17 -7.80
N PRO A 396 -39.40 -2.66 -8.30
CA PRO A 396 -40.26 -1.77 -7.50
C PRO A 396 -40.74 -2.41 -6.20
N LEU A 397 -41.19 -3.67 -6.26
CA LEU A 397 -41.64 -4.41 -5.09
C LEU A 397 -40.46 -4.77 -4.18
N ALA A 398 -39.35 -5.23 -4.76
CA ALA A 398 -38.15 -5.57 -3.99
C ALA A 398 -37.62 -4.36 -3.20
N ASN A 399 -37.53 -3.18 -3.84
CA ASN A 399 -37.09 -1.94 -3.20
C ASN A 399 -38.08 -1.43 -2.15
N LEU A 400 -39.39 -1.58 -2.39
CA LEU A 400 -40.42 -1.23 -1.40
C LEU A 400 -40.27 -2.11 -0.14
N LEU A 401 -40.09 -3.41 -0.32
CA LEU A 401 -39.91 -4.36 0.77
C LEU A 401 -38.61 -4.08 1.53
N THR A 402 -37.45 -4.05 0.87
CA THR A 402 -36.14 -3.82 1.50
C THR A 402 -35.99 -2.42 2.07
N GLY A 403 -36.70 -1.43 1.51
CA GLY A 403 -36.77 -0.05 1.97
C GLY A 403 -37.76 0.21 3.12
N SER A 404 -38.57 -0.77 3.53
CA SER A 404 -39.53 -0.61 4.63
C SER A 404 -38.86 -0.71 6.01
N ALA A 405 -39.38 0.02 7.00
CA ALA A 405 -38.86 -0.05 8.37
C ALA A 405 -38.98 -1.45 9.01
N PRO A 406 -40.10 -2.19 8.84
CA PRO A 406 -40.21 -3.57 9.36
C PRO A 406 -39.18 -4.52 8.74
N ALA A 407 -38.94 -4.45 7.43
CA ALA A 407 -37.95 -5.29 6.79
C ALA A 407 -36.53 -4.98 7.27
N ARG A 408 -36.15 -3.70 7.38
CA ARG A 408 -34.84 -3.33 7.94
C ARG A 408 -34.66 -3.82 9.38
N TRP A 409 -35.71 -3.75 10.20
CA TRP A 409 -35.66 -4.30 11.56
C TRP A 409 -35.47 -5.83 11.54
N ALA A 410 -36.16 -6.55 10.64
CA ALA A 410 -35.98 -7.99 10.49
C ALA A 410 -34.56 -8.35 10.00
N LEU A 411 -34.01 -7.59 9.04
CA LEU A 411 -32.64 -7.77 8.56
C LEU A 411 -31.59 -7.51 9.67
N ASP A 412 -31.82 -6.51 10.52
CA ASP A 412 -30.99 -6.21 11.70
C ASP A 412 -31.03 -7.34 12.73
N ALA A 413 -32.23 -7.84 13.04
CA ALA A 413 -32.43 -8.86 14.06
C ALA A 413 -31.96 -10.26 13.61
N ILE A 414 -32.17 -10.63 12.34
CA ILE A 414 -31.94 -12.00 11.85
C ILE A 414 -30.58 -12.13 11.17
N LEU A 415 -30.21 -11.16 10.33
CA LEU A 415 -28.99 -11.21 9.53
C LEU A 415 -27.88 -10.32 10.09
N GLY A 416 -28.16 -9.46 11.07
CA GLY A 416 -27.18 -8.51 11.59
C GLY A 416 -26.78 -7.44 10.57
N LEU A 417 -27.70 -7.03 9.69
CA LEU A 417 -27.52 -5.88 8.80
C LEU A 417 -28.10 -4.64 9.48
N ASP A 418 -27.27 -3.66 9.82
CA ASP A 418 -27.68 -2.51 10.64
C ASP A 418 -28.88 -1.77 10.04
N ARG A 419 -29.96 -1.62 10.81
CA ARG A 419 -31.20 -0.96 10.34
C ARG A 419 -31.04 0.50 9.90
N ARG A 420 -29.96 1.16 10.31
CA ARG A 420 -29.62 2.55 9.91
C ARG A 420 -29.09 2.61 8.49
N ARG A 421 -28.69 1.47 7.92
CA ARG A 421 -28.27 1.37 6.53
C ARG A 421 -29.46 1.15 5.62
N ARG A 422 -29.45 1.85 4.49
CA ARG A 422 -30.38 1.59 3.41
C ARG A 422 -29.69 0.65 2.44
N LEU A 423 -30.36 -0.45 2.10
CA LEU A 423 -29.84 -1.33 1.07
C LEU A 423 -29.90 -0.61 -0.29
N PRO A 424 -28.87 -0.78 -1.13
CA PRO A 424 -28.84 -0.17 -2.44
C PRO A 424 -30.03 -0.61 -3.31
N ALA A 425 -30.73 0.36 -3.88
CA ALA A 425 -31.90 0.09 -4.70
C ALA A 425 -31.51 -0.61 -6.02
N VAL A 426 -32.26 -1.64 -6.41
CA VAL A 426 -32.09 -2.35 -7.68
C VAL A 426 -32.94 -1.68 -8.77
N ARG A 427 -32.52 -1.73 -10.03
CA ARG A 427 -33.24 -1.19 -11.19
C ARG A 427 -33.87 -2.32 -12.02
N SER A 428 -35.07 -2.08 -12.54
CA SER A 428 -35.76 -3.04 -13.42
C SER A 428 -35.02 -3.21 -14.76
N ARG A 429 -34.53 -2.10 -15.31
CA ARG A 429 -33.71 -2.10 -16.53
C ARG A 429 -32.24 -2.19 -16.11
N THR A 430 -31.63 -3.36 -16.33
CA THR A 430 -30.20 -3.58 -16.06
C THR A 430 -29.33 -2.96 -17.14
N PHE A 431 -28.04 -2.76 -16.84
CA PHE A 431 -27.06 -2.32 -17.84
C PHE A 431 -27.04 -3.28 -19.04
N GLU A 432 -26.96 -4.59 -18.81
CA GLU A 432 -26.95 -5.58 -19.88
C GLU A 432 -28.20 -5.52 -20.75
N SER A 433 -29.38 -5.38 -20.14
CA SER A 433 -30.65 -5.28 -20.87
C SER A 433 -30.65 -4.03 -21.75
N TRP A 434 -30.21 -2.89 -21.21
CA TRP A 434 -30.03 -1.67 -21.99
C TRP A 434 -29.02 -1.86 -23.13
N PHE A 435 -27.84 -2.42 -22.85
CA PHE A 435 -26.74 -2.56 -23.80
C PHE A 435 -27.09 -3.41 -25.02
N ARG A 436 -27.87 -4.48 -24.81
CA ARG A 436 -28.40 -5.33 -25.90
C ARG A 436 -29.44 -4.63 -26.76
N SER A 437 -30.23 -3.72 -26.17
CA SER A 437 -31.29 -2.98 -26.85
C SER A 437 -30.83 -1.70 -27.55
N ARG A 438 -29.60 -1.24 -27.27
CA ARG A 438 -29.12 0.05 -27.77
C ARG A 438 -28.78 -0.02 -29.26
N ARG A 439 -28.84 1.12 -29.93
CA ARG A 439 -28.24 1.29 -31.25
C ARG A 439 -26.72 1.39 -31.09
N ARG A 440 -25.96 0.52 -31.79
CA ARG A 440 -24.50 0.59 -31.79
C ARG A 440 -24.04 1.93 -32.40
N ALA A 441 -22.95 2.47 -31.85
CA ALA A 441 -22.27 3.63 -32.41
C ALA A 441 -21.70 3.33 -33.82
N GLY A 442 -21.28 4.38 -34.52
CA GLY A 442 -20.76 4.34 -35.89
C GLY A 442 -19.37 3.65 -36.02
N PRO A 443 -18.50 4.10 -36.95
CA PRO A 443 -17.19 3.50 -37.15
C PRO A 443 -16.36 3.46 -35.86
N ALA A 444 -15.64 2.35 -35.64
CA ALA A 444 -14.76 2.15 -34.48
C ALA A 444 -13.28 2.16 -34.90
N PRO A 445 -12.71 3.32 -35.24
CA PRO A 445 -11.33 3.43 -35.73
C PRO A 445 -10.27 2.96 -34.72
N ARG A 446 -10.59 2.93 -33.42
CA ARG A 446 -9.68 2.39 -32.38
C ARG A 446 -9.81 0.88 -32.16
N GLY A 447 -10.69 0.21 -32.90
CA GLY A 447 -10.97 -1.22 -32.73
C GLY A 447 -11.82 -1.50 -31.48
N ARG A 448 -11.68 -2.71 -30.93
CA ARG A 448 -12.52 -3.22 -29.83
C ARG A 448 -11.94 -2.89 -28.45
N VAL A 449 -12.83 -2.65 -27.49
CA VAL A 449 -12.52 -2.60 -26.06
C VAL A 449 -13.54 -3.44 -25.30
N LEU A 450 -13.09 -4.25 -24.34
CA LEU A 450 -13.98 -5.08 -23.54
C LEU A 450 -14.41 -4.32 -22.29
N PHE A 451 -15.71 -4.05 -22.14
CA PHE A 451 -16.25 -3.43 -20.93
C PHE A 451 -16.72 -4.49 -19.94
N PHE A 452 -15.99 -4.60 -18.82
CA PHE A 452 -16.34 -5.46 -17.69
C PHE A 452 -17.22 -4.67 -16.71
N HIS A 453 -18.54 -4.86 -16.81
CA HIS A 453 -19.47 -4.24 -15.86
C HIS A 453 -19.54 -5.05 -14.56
N ASP A 454 -19.42 -4.40 -13.41
CA ASP A 454 -19.55 -5.11 -12.14
C ASP A 454 -21.02 -5.39 -11.79
N THR A 455 -21.24 -6.05 -10.65
CA THR A 455 -22.58 -6.42 -10.17
C THR A 455 -23.45 -5.20 -9.86
N PHE A 456 -22.87 -4.16 -9.24
CA PHE A 456 -23.59 -2.95 -8.87
C PHE A 456 -23.83 -2.04 -10.07
N THR A 457 -22.88 -1.92 -11.00
CA THR A 457 -23.14 -1.26 -12.29
C THR A 457 -24.28 -1.94 -13.04
N ASN A 458 -24.38 -3.28 -13.03
CA ASN A 458 -25.46 -3.95 -13.77
C ASN A 458 -26.85 -3.72 -13.17
N PHE A 459 -26.96 -3.81 -11.83
CA PHE A 459 -28.25 -3.89 -11.15
C PHE A 459 -28.66 -2.64 -10.37
N ASN A 460 -27.71 -1.85 -9.87
CA ASN A 460 -27.98 -0.73 -8.97
C ASN A 460 -27.79 0.63 -9.67
N HIS A 461 -26.71 0.77 -10.43
CA HIS A 461 -26.32 1.98 -11.15
C HIS A 461 -26.03 1.73 -12.64
N PRO A 462 -27.01 1.22 -13.41
CA PRO A 462 -26.84 1.00 -14.85
C PRO A 462 -26.47 2.29 -15.59
N GLU A 463 -26.91 3.45 -15.10
CA GLU A 463 -26.53 4.77 -15.63
C GLU A 463 -25.01 5.01 -15.71
N ALA A 464 -24.24 4.51 -14.74
CA ALA A 464 -22.79 4.65 -14.73
C ALA A 464 -22.14 3.80 -15.84
N GLY A 465 -22.67 2.60 -16.09
CA GLY A 465 -22.26 1.77 -17.22
C GLY A 465 -22.62 2.39 -18.57
N MET A 466 -23.80 3.01 -18.68
CA MET A 466 -24.20 3.74 -19.89
C MET A 466 -23.26 4.91 -20.18
N ALA A 467 -22.90 5.67 -19.14
CA ALA A 467 -21.94 6.76 -19.24
C ALA A 467 -20.55 6.27 -19.68
N ALA A 468 -20.07 5.15 -19.15
CA ALA A 468 -18.81 4.53 -19.58
C ALA A 468 -18.84 4.14 -21.05
N VAL A 469 -19.93 3.50 -21.51
CA VAL A 469 -20.10 3.15 -22.94
C VAL A 469 -20.09 4.40 -23.82
N ALA A 470 -20.78 5.46 -23.42
CA ALA A 470 -20.80 6.72 -24.18
C ALA A 470 -19.40 7.34 -24.33
N LEU A 471 -18.57 7.29 -23.28
CA LEU A 471 -17.19 7.77 -23.31
C LEU A 471 -16.31 6.89 -24.21
N LEU A 472 -16.43 5.56 -24.10
CA LEU A 472 -15.64 4.62 -24.92
C LEU A 472 -16.00 4.70 -26.41
N GLU A 473 -17.30 4.72 -26.73
CA GLU A 473 -17.78 4.87 -28.11
C GLU A 473 -17.44 6.27 -28.65
N GLY A 474 -17.49 7.31 -27.82
CA GLY A 474 -17.07 8.67 -28.18
C GLY A 474 -15.57 8.79 -28.50
N LEU A 475 -14.72 7.94 -27.91
CA LEU A 475 -13.31 7.82 -28.28
C LEU A 475 -13.09 7.01 -29.57
N GLY A 476 -14.14 6.42 -30.14
CA GLY A 476 -14.05 5.61 -31.36
C GLY A 476 -13.70 4.13 -31.12
N TYR A 477 -13.98 3.59 -29.93
CA TYR A 477 -13.94 2.15 -29.68
C TYR A 477 -15.28 1.47 -29.99
N GLU A 478 -15.21 0.23 -30.46
CA GLU A 478 -16.33 -0.70 -30.39
C GLU A 478 -16.36 -1.33 -29.00
N VAL A 479 -17.37 -0.99 -28.20
CA VAL A 479 -17.54 -1.59 -26.88
C VAL A 479 -18.11 -2.99 -27.02
N VAL A 480 -17.40 -3.96 -26.46
CA VAL A 480 -17.79 -5.37 -26.38
C VAL A 480 -18.11 -5.72 -24.93
N VAL A 481 -19.27 -6.35 -24.71
CA VAL A 481 -19.65 -6.93 -23.41
C VAL A 481 -19.87 -8.42 -23.62
N VAL A 482 -19.06 -9.23 -22.94
CA VAL A 482 -19.15 -10.70 -23.01
C VAL A 482 -19.92 -11.24 -21.81
N PRO A 483 -20.64 -12.37 -21.95
CA PRO A 483 -21.22 -13.06 -20.79
C PRO A 483 -20.12 -13.43 -19.79
N HIS A 484 -20.29 -12.97 -18.55
CA HIS A 484 -19.36 -13.23 -17.46
C HIS A 484 -20.12 -13.33 -16.13
N VAL A 485 -19.44 -13.76 -15.07
CA VAL A 485 -19.98 -13.80 -13.70
C VAL A 485 -19.33 -12.74 -12.83
N CYS A 486 -19.90 -12.48 -11.64
CA CYS A 486 -19.32 -11.58 -10.65
C CYS A 486 -17.80 -11.80 -10.49
N CYS A 487 -17.00 -10.73 -10.40
CA CYS A 487 -15.54 -10.81 -10.23
C CYS A 487 -15.08 -11.57 -8.99
N GLY A 488 -15.97 -11.90 -8.05
CA GLY A 488 -15.64 -12.70 -6.87
C GLY A 488 -15.21 -11.88 -5.65
N ARG A 489 -15.08 -10.55 -5.76
CA ARG A 489 -14.72 -9.67 -4.63
C ARG A 489 -15.56 -9.90 -3.36
N PRO A 490 -16.90 -10.04 -3.42
CA PRO A 490 -17.71 -10.34 -2.24
C PRO A 490 -17.36 -11.70 -1.61
N MET A 491 -17.07 -12.72 -2.43
CA MET A 491 -16.67 -14.05 -1.96
C MET A 491 -15.31 -13.99 -1.24
N ILE A 492 -14.33 -13.28 -1.80
CA ILE A 492 -13.02 -13.05 -1.19
C ILE A 492 -13.17 -12.35 0.17
N SER A 493 -14.03 -11.32 0.25
CA SER A 493 -14.29 -10.58 1.49
C SER A 493 -14.89 -11.43 2.62
N LYS A 494 -15.49 -12.58 2.27
CA LYS A 494 -16.14 -13.51 3.18
C LYS A 494 -15.43 -14.86 3.29
N GLY A 495 -14.18 -14.96 2.81
CA GLY A 495 -13.38 -16.19 2.90
C GLY A 495 -13.86 -17.35 2.02
N LEU A 496 -14.77 -17.11 1.07
CA LEU A 496 -15.30 -18.16 0.18
C LEU A 496 -14.43 -18.31 -1.08
N LEU A 497 -13.15 -18.60 -0.86
CA LEU A 497 -12.12 -18.57 -1.90
C LEU A 497 -12.29 -19.59 -3.01
N ASP A 498 -12.83 -20.78 -2.73
CA ASP A 498 -13.11 -21.77 -3.78
C ASP A 498 -14.14 -21.26 -4.79
N ARG A 499 -15.18 -20.58 -4.29
CA ARG A 499 -16.19 -19.95 -5.14
C ARG A 499 -15.62 -18.77 -5.90
N ALA A 500 -14.79 -17.95 -5.25
CA ALA A 500 -14.10 -16.84 -5.90
C ALA A 500 -13.22 -17.32 -7.06
N ALA A 501 -12.50 -18.43 -6.86
CA ALA A 501 -11.65 -19.00 -7.90
C ALA A 501 -12.46 -19.65 -9.03
N ALA A 502 -13.61 -20.26 -8.74
CA ALA A 502 -14.52 -20.74 -9.79
C ALA A 502 -15.00 -19.59 -10.67
N ASN A 503 -15.37 -18.45 -10.06
CA ASN A 503 -15.72 -17.24 -10.80
C ASN A 503 -14.54 -16.67 -11.60
N ALA A 504 -13.35 -16.62 -11.00
CA ALA A 504 -12.14 -16.20 -11.70
C ALA A 504 -11.85 -17.08 -12.91
N GLY A 505 -11.95 -18.41 -12.77
CA GLY A 505 -11.73 -19.36 -13.88
C GLY A 505 -12.74 -19.17 -15.02
N HIS A 506 -14.02 -18.98 -14.69
CA HIS A 506 -15.05 -18.69 -15.69
C HIS A 506 -14.78 -17.37 -16.42
N ASN A 507 -14.46 -16.32 -15.67
CA ASN A 507 -14.18 -15.00 -16.24
C ASN A 507 -12.91 -15.03 -17.09
N VAL A 508 -11.82 -15.66 -16.64
CA VAL A 508 -10.60 -15.83 -17.43
C VAL A 508 -10.90 -16.57 -18.73
N ALA A 509 -11.69 -17.64 -18.70
CA ALA A 509 -12.07 -18.37 -19.91
C ALA A 509 -12.87 -17.51 -20.90
N ALA A 510 -13.75 -16.63 -20.41
CA ALA A 510 -14.54 -15.73 -21.25
C ALA A 510 -13.75 -14.54 -21.79
N LEU A 511 -12.80 -14.00 -21.03
CA LEU A 511 -12.06 -12.78 -21.34
C LEU A 511 -10.79 -13.03 -22.14
N PHE A 512 -10.09 -14.14 -21.87
CA PHE A 512 -8.77 -14.42 -22.46
C PHE A 512 -8.73 -14.41 -24.00
N PRO A 513 -9.73 -14.94 -24.74
CA PRO A 513 -9.70 -14.89 -26.21
C PRO A 513 -9.56 -13.45 -26.77
N TYR A 514 -10.17 -12.46 -26.10
CA TYR A 514 -10.05 -11.06 -26.50
C TYR A 514 -8.69 -10.46 -26.11
N VAL A 515 -8.17 -10.86 -24.95
CA VAL A 515 -6.84 -10.43 -24.48
C VAL A 515 -5.74 -10.93 -25.41
N GLU A 516 -5.88 -12.15 -25.94
CA GLU A 516 -4.96 -12.73 -26.93
C GLU A 516 -4.94 -11.93 -28.25
N GLU A 517 -6.08 -11.32 -28.60
CA GLU A 517 -6.21 -10.39 -29.74
C GLU A 517 -5.73 -8.96 -29.43
N GLY A 518 -5.15 -8.72 -28.24
CA GLY A 518 -4.69 -7.40 -27.79
C GLY A 518 -5.79 -6.46 -27.29
N VAL A 519 -7.01 -6.96 -27.08
CA VAL A 519 -8.14 -6.15 -26.58
C VAL A 519 -7.98 -5.88 -25.08
N ARG A 520 -8.00 -4.61 -24.71
CA ARG A 520 -7.97 -4.16 -23.31
C ARG A 520 -9.31 -4.40 -22.61
N ILE A 521 -9.25 -4.75 -21.33
CA ILE A 521 -10.42 -4.90 -20.45
C ILE A 521 -10.53 -3.63 -19.59
N VAL A 522 -11.70 -2.99 -19.64
CA VAL A 522 -11.98 -1.72 -18.95
C VAL A 522 -13.19 -1.88 -18.04
N GLY A 523 -13.12 -1.35 -16.82
CA GLY A 523 -14.25 -1.25 -15.91
C GLY A 523 -14.23 0.04 -15.09
N ILE A 524 -15.32 0.28 -14.35
CA ILE A 524 -15.51 1.52 -13.56
C ILE A 524 -15.61 1.28 -12.05
N GLU A 525 -15.66 0.02 -11.60
CA GLU A 525 -15.70 -0.34 -10.19
C GLU A 525 -14.31 -0.78 -9.72
N ALA A 526 -13.65 0.10 -8.96
CA ALA A 526 -12.27 -0.07 -8.49
C ALA A 526 -12.03 -1.40 -7.77
N SER A 527 -12.93 -1.84 -6.88
CA SER A 527 -12.72 -3.10 -6.15
C SER A 527 -12.79 -4.34 -7.05
N CYS A 528 -13.59 -4.28 -8.10
CA CYS A 528 -13.78 -5.38 -9.04
C CYS A 528 -12.62 -5.45 -10.03
N MET A 529 -12.20 -4.30 -10.59
CA MET A 529 -11.00 -4.24 -11.45
C MET A 529 -9.71 -4.58 -10.70
N ALA A 530 -9.58 -4.17 -9.44
CA ALA A 530 -8.49 -4.62 -8.58
C ALA A 530 -8.48 -6.15 -8.42
N THR A 531 -9.66 -6.79 -8.33
CA THR A 531 -9.77 -8.26 -8.23
C THR A 531 -9.20 -8.97 -9.46
N LEU A 532 -9.46 -8.43 -10.66
CA LEU A 532 -8.90 -8.95 -11.90
C LEU A 532 -7.38 -8.72 -11.97
N LYS A 533 -6.91 -7.53 -11.55
CA LYS A 533 -5.51 -7.11 -11.61
C LYS A 533 -4.59 -7.76 -10.57
N ASP A 534 -5.09 -8.14 -9.41
CA ASP A 534 -4.23 -8.53 -8.28
C ASP A 534 -4.60 -9.89 -7.70
N GLU A 535 -5.90 -10.22 -7.54
CA GLU A 535 -6.31 -11.50 -6.94
C GLU A 535 -6.45 -12.67 -7.93
N TYR A 536 -6.79 -12.43 -9.21
CA TYR A 536 -6.95 -13.53 -10.18
C TYR A 536 -5.69 -14.40 -10.33
N PRO A 537 -4.47 -13.83 -10.45
CA PRO A 537 -3.24 -14.63 -10.48
C PRO A 537 -3.03 -15.49 -9.23
N ASP A 538 -3.48 -15.02 -8.07
CA ASP A 538 -3.37 -15.74 -6.80
C ASP A 538 -4.47 -16.80 -6.61
N LEU A 539 -5.66 -16.59 -7.19
CA LEU A 539 -6.77 -17.54 -7.15
C LEU A 539 -6.58 -18.71 -8.13
N LEU A 540 -5.87 -18.48 -9.23
CA LEU A 540 -5.59 -19.44 -10.30
C LEU A 540 -4.08 -19.64 -10.48
N PRO A 541 -3.37 -20.12 -9.43
CA PRO A 541 -1.93 -20.33 -9.53
C PRO A 541 -1.61 -21.31 -10.68
N GLY A 542 -0.69 -20.91 -11.55
CA GLY A 542 -0.23 -21.74 -12.67
C GLY A 542 -1.03 -21.57 -13.97
N ASP A 543 -2.13 -20.81 -13.98
CA ASP A 543 -2.82 -20.47 -15.23
C ASP A 543 -2.22 -19.17 -15.83
N PRO A 544 -1.45 -19.24 -16.94
CA PRO A 544 -0.86 -18.04 -17.54
C PRO A 544 -1.91 -17.06 -18.07
N ARG A 545 -3.13 -17.55 -18.39
CA ARG A 545 -4.23 -16.71 -18.87
C ARG A 545 -4.72 -15.74 -17.80
N ALA A 546 -4.65 -16.14 -16.52
CA ALA A 546 -5.01 -15.26 -15.40
C ALA A 546 -4.07 -14.05 -15.32
N ARG A 547 -2.76 -14.25 -15.57
CA ARG A 547 -1.78 -13.15 -15.63
C ARG A 547 -1.99 -12.26 -16.86
N ALA A 548 -2.32 -12.85 -18.00
CA ALA A 548 -2.64 -12.08 -19.21
C ALA A 548 -3.88 -11.19 -19.01
N VAL A 549 -4.98 -11.75 -18.46
CA VAL A 549 -6.19 -11.00 -18.12
C VAL A 549 -5.90 -9.91 -17.09
N SER A 550 -5.09 -10.21 -16.08
CA SER A 550 -4.62 -9.23 -15.09
C SER A 550 -3.89 -8.06 -15.76
N GLY A 551 -2.94 -8.32 -16.66
CA GLY A 551 -2.17 -7.29 -17.36
C GLY A 551 -2.99 -6.47 -18.36
N ALA A 552 -4.04 -7.05 -18.94
CA ALA A 552 -4.95 -6.36 -19.86
C ALA A 552 -6.10 -5.60 -19.16
N SER A 553 -6.28 -5.79 -17.86
CA SER A 553 -7.33 -5.13 -17.08
C SER A 553 -6.93 -3.70 -16.72
N SER A 554 -7.88 -2.78 -16.70
CA SER A 554 -7.66 -1.37 -16.38
C SER A 554 -8.94 -0.67 -15.95
N MET A 555 -8.80 0.40 -15.18
CA MET A 555 -9.90 1.33 -14.93
C MET A 555 -10.16 2.18 -16.19
N LEU A 556 -11.38 2.69 -16.33
CA LEU A 556 -11.75 3.60 -17.41
C LEU A 556 -10.83 4.81 -17.49
N GLU A 557 -10.54 5.44 -16.36
CA GLU A 557 -9.66 6.60 -16.25
C GLU A 557 -8.23 6.34 -16.70
N GLU A 558 -7.69 5.11 -16.56
CA GLU A 558 -6.38 4.76 -17.12
C GLU A 558 -6.44 4.83 -18.65
N LEU A 559 -7.46 4.24 -19.27
CA LEU A 559 -7.64 4.29 -20.73
C LEU A 559 -7.86 5.74 -21.23
N LEU A 560 -8.68 6.54 -20.51
CA LEU A 560 -8.90 7.94 -20.85
C LEU A 560 -7.60 8.76 -20.76
N ALA A 561 -6.78 8.50 -19.75
CA ALA A 561 -5.48 9.15 -19.57
C ALA A 561 -4.48 8.75 -20.66
N ASP A 562 -4.47 7.48 -21.07
CA ASP A 562 -3.55 6.92 -22.08
C ASP A 562 -3.91 7.41 -23.49
N THR A 563 -5.19 7.60 -23.79
CA THR A 563 -5.67 8.02 -25.13
C THR A 563 -5.71 9.54 -25.33
N ALA A 564 -5.50 10.31 -24.26
CA ALA A 564 -5.48 11.76 -24.31
C ALA A 564 -4.29 12.27 -25.13
N GLY A 565 -4.56 12.89 -26.29
CA GLY A 565 -3.54 13.51 -27.13
C GLY A 565 -2.71 12.53 -27.98
N ASP A 566 -3.16 11.29 -28.13
CA ASP A 566 -2.46 10.22 -28.87
C ASP A 566 -2.63 10.28 -30.41
N GLY A 567 -3.30 11.32 -30.93
CA GLY A 567 -3.59 11.49 -32.35
C GLY A 567 -4.80 10.72 -32.88
N GLY A 568 -5.44 9.85 -32.08
CA GLY A 568 -6.71 9.21 -32.43
C GLY A 568 -7.94 10.09 -32.11
N PRO A 569 -9.17 9.60 -32.33
CA PRO A 569 -10.38 10.36 -31.99
C PRO A 569 -10.41 10.74 -30.51
N GLN A 570 -10.82 11.99 -30.24
CA GLN A 570 -10.85 12.59 -28.90
C GLN A 570 -12.27 12.97 -28.51
N LEU A 571 -12.56 12.92 -27.22
CA LEU A 571 -13.83 13.39 -26.67
C LEU A 571 -13.93 14.91 -26.77
N ARG A 572 -15.11 15.41 -27.09
CA ARG A 572 -15.42 16.84 -27.10
C ARG A 572 -16.19 17.18 -25.83
N PHE A 573 -15.59 18.00 -24.98
CA PHE A 573 -16.19 18.45 -23.73
C PHE A 573 -16.69 19.90 -23.83
N SER A 574 -17.73 20.20 -23.07
CA SER A 574 -18.19 21.56 -22.80
C SER A 574 -17.13 22.35 -22.00
N SER A 575 -17.09 23.66 -22.20
CA SER A 575 -16.28 24.60 -21.41
C SER A 575 -17.02 25.17 -20.19
N ALA A 576 -18.22 24.68 -19.89
CA ALA A 576 -19.00 25.13 -18.74
C ALA A 576 -18.21 24.92 -17.43
N PRO A 577 -18.03 25.98 -16.61
CA PRO A 577 -17.24 25.88 -15.38
C PRO A 577 -17.91 24.96 -14.37
N LYS A 578 -17.13 24.10 -13.72
CA LYS A 578 -17.62 23.13 -12.73
C LYS A 578 -16.55 22.76 -11.72
N ASN A 579 -16.87 22.91 -10.44
CA ASN A 579 -16.01 22.43 -9.35
C ASN A 579 -16.24 20.94 -9.14
N VAL A 580 -15.16 20.16 -9.04
CA VAL A 580 -15.18 18.71 -8.87
C VAL A 580 -14.24 18.29 -7.76
N ALA A 581 -14.78 17.57 -6.78
CA ALA A 581 -14.02 16.98 -5.68
C ALA A 581 -13.98 15.46 -5.82
N LEU A 582 -12.80 14.90 -6.07
CA LEU A 582 -12.58 13.47 -6.30
C LEU A 582 -12.22 12.73 -5.02
N HIS A 583 -12.95 11.66 -4.68
CA HIS A 583 -12.54 10.65 -3.71
C HIS A 583 -12.25 9.31 -4.40
N VAL A 584 -10.96 8.93 -4.39
CA VAL A 584 -10.48 7.70 -5.02
C VAL A 584 -10.67 6.51 -4.09
N HIS A 585 -11.22 5.42 -4.62
CA HIS A 585 -11.46 4.19 -3.88
C HIS A 585 -10.13 3.54 -3.42
N THR A 586 -10.08 2.99 -2.20
CA THR A 586 -8.80 2.54 -1.62
C THR A 586 -8.10 1.43 -2.41
N HIS A 587 -8.83 0.57 -3.12
CA HIS A 587 -8.20 -0.45 -3.98
C HIS A 587 -7.48 0.17 -5.19
N GLU A 588 -8.06 1.21 -5.80
CA GLU A 588 -7.42 1.95 -6.88
C GLU A 588 -6.26 2.78 -6.32
N GLN A 589 -6.48 3.52 -5.22
CA GLN A 589 -5.43 4.26 -4.54
C GLN A 589 -4.22 3.38 -4.18
N ALA A 590 -4.45 2.11 -3.81
CA ALA A 590 -3.40 1.19 -3.43
C ALA A 590 -2.64 0.58 -4.62
N LEU A 591 -3.33 0.25 -5.71
CA LEU A 591 -2.73 -0.50 -6.83
C LEU A 591 -2.36 0.36 -8.04
N ILE A 592 -3.04 1.48 -8.24
CA ILE A 592 -2.95 2.34 -9.42
C ILE A 592 -2.56 3.77 -9.02
N GLY A 593 -3.08 4.26 -7.89
CA GLY A 593 -2.95 5.65 -7.44
C GLY A 593 -3.98 6.58 -8.10
N PRO A 594 -4.04 7.87 -7.70
CA PRO A 594 -5.09 8.80 -8.13
C PRO A 594 -4.79 9.49 -9.47
N GLY A 595 -3.58 9.31 -10.03
CA GLY A 595 -3.08 10.11 -11.15
C GLY A 595 -3.94 10.01 -12.42
N ALA A 596 -4.34 8.79 -12.79
CA ALA A 596 -5.19 8.55 -13.95
C ALA A 596 -6.58 9.20 -13.79
N ALA A 597 -7.21 9.02 -12.63
CA ALA A 597 -8.52 9.62 -12.32
C ALA A 597 -8.47 11.15 -12.36
N LEU A 598 -7.42 11.77 -11.77
CA LEU A 598 -7.22 13.22 -11.82
C LEU A 598 -6.97 13.72 -13.24
N LYS A 599 -6.15 13.03 -14.03
CA LYS A 599 -5.89 13.38 -15.43
C LYS A 599 -7.17 13.28 -16.27
N ALA A 600 -7.95 12.21 -16.10
CA ALA A 600 -9.22 12.02 -16.80
C ALA A 600 -10.25 13.12 -16.47
N LEU A 601 -10.41 13.47 -15.18
CA LEU A 601 -11.31 14.55 -14.76
C LEU A 601 -10.86 15.94 -15.19
N ARG A 602 -9.59 16.12 -15.58
CA ARG A 602 -9.07 17.38 -16.11
C ARG A 602 -9.16 17.49 -17.63
N LEU A 603 -9.65 16.46 -18.33
CA LEU A 603 -9.89 16.52 -19.77
C LEU A 603 -10.97 17.56 -20.15
N PRO A 604 -12.10 17.71 -19.42
CA PRO A 604 -13.02 18.82 -19.64
C PRO A 604 -12.37 20.15 -19.24
N PRO A 605 -12.27 21.15 -20.13
CA PRO A 605 -11.57 22.39 -19.84
C PRO A 605 -12.25 23.26 -18.77
N GLY A 606 -13.55 23.06 -18.54
CA GLY A 606 -14.30 23.77 -17.50
C GLY A 606 -14.16 23.18 -16.09
N PHE A 607 -13.50 22.03 -15.92
CA PHE A 607 -13.44 21.36 -14.61
C PHE A 607 -12.29 21.88 -13.75
N ALA A 608 -12.62 22.41 -12.57
CA ALA A 608 -11.68 22.68 -11.49
C ALA A 608 -11.66 21.47 -10.54
N VAL A 609 -10.62 20.63 -10.66
CA VAL A 609 -10.56 19.33 -9.99
C VAL A 609 -9.61 19.34 -8.80
N GLU A 610 -10.17 19.02 -7.63
CA GLU A 610 -9.44 18.82 -6.39
C GLU A 610 -9.62 17.38 -5.87
N GLN A 611 -8.58 16.83 -5.25
CA GLN A 611 -8.68 15.52 -4.60
C GLN A 611 -9.07 15.70 -3.13
N ILE A 612 -10.08 14.96 -2.67
CA ILE A 612 -10.38 14.81 -1.25
C ILE A 612 -9.21 14.07 -0.59
N PRO A 613 -8.64 14.57 0.53
CA PRO A 613 -7.48 13.96 1.18
C PRO A 613 -7.61 12.45 1.36
N ALA A 614 -6.57 11.72 0.93
CA ALA A 614 -6.57 10.26 0.87
C ALA A 614 -6.89 9.65 2.24
N SER A 615 -8.03 8.96 2.30
CA SER A 615 -8.56 8.25 3.46
C SER A 615 -9.55 7.17 2.98
N CYS A 616 -9.84 6.18 3.83
CA CYS A 616 -10.89 5.20 3.52
C CYS A 616 -12.26 5.81 3.82
N CYS A 617 -13.28 5.54 3.00
CA CYS A 617 -14.66 5.94 3.31
C CYS A 617 -15.25 5.18 4.52
N GLY A 618 -14.75 3.99 4.82
CA GLY A 618 -15.15 3.15 5.95
C GLY A 618 -16.19 2.08 5.65
N LEU A 619 -16.78 2.02 4.45
CA LEU A 619 -17.84 1.04 4.15
C LEU A 619 -17.31 -0.35 3.78
N ALA A 620 -16.27 -0.43 2.94
CA ALA A 620 -15.62 -1.69 2.54
C ALA A 620 -16.60 -2.83 2.18
N GLY A 621 -17.52 -2.57 1.25
CA GLY A 621 -18.53 -3.53 0.84
C GLY A 621 -19.55 -3.79 1.97
N ALA A 622 -19.70 -5.05 2.37
CA ALA A 622 -20.66 -5.42 3.41
C ALA A 622 -20.22 -5.01 4.83
N PHE A 623 -18.92 -4.77 5.06
CA PHE A 623 -18.39 -4.45 6.39
C PHE A 623 -19.18 -3.35 7.09
N GLY A 624 -19.34 -2.18 6.47
CA GLY A 624 -20.09 -1.08 7.08
C GLY A 624 -21.61 -1.28 7.15
N TYR A 625 -22.15 -2.33 6.53
CA TYR A 625 -23.54 -2.76 6.70
C TYR A 625 -23.74 -3.68 7.90
N GLU A 626 -22.68 -4.26 8.45
CA GLU A 626 -22.75 -5.18 9.58
C GLU A 626 -22.97 -4.39 10.87
N LYS A 627 -23.93 -4.84 11.67
CA LYS A 627 -24.36 -4.16 12.90
C LYS A 627 -23.21 -3.93 13.87
N GLU A 628 -22.32 -4.92 13.99
CA GLU A 628 -21.13 -4.87 14.83
C GLU A 628 -20.05 -3.90 14.33
N HIS A 629 -20.09 -3.50 13.04
CA HIS A 629 -19.08 -2.65 12.40
C HIS A 629 -19.57 -1.24 12.10
N TYR A 630 -20.88 -0.96 12.24
CA TYR A 630 -21.47 0.31 11.86
C TYR A 630 -20.75 1.51 12.49
N GLU A 631 -20.55 1.51 13.80
CA GLU A 631 -19.93 2.64 14.51
C GLU A 631 -18.51 2.90 14.02
N VAL A 632 -17.69 1.85 13.89
CA VAL A 632 -16.32 1.96 13.37
C VAL A 632 -16.33 2.42 11.91
N SER A 633 -17.26 1.93 11.10
CA SER A 633 -17.43 2.37 9.70
C SER A 633 -17.72 3.87 9.60
N MET A 634 -18.58 4.40 10.48
CA MET A 634 -18.88 5.83 10.55
C MET A 634 -17.70 6.63 11.06
N LEU A 635 -16.99 6.17 12.11
CA LEU A 635 -15.77 6.83 12.60
C LEU A 635 -14.68 6.92 11.53
N ILE A 636 -14.50 5.89 10.71
CA ILE A 636 -13.55 5.92 9.59
C ILE A 636 -13.94 7.00 8.57
N GLY A 637 -15.23 7.12 8.24
CA GLY A 637 -15.72 8.19 7.36
C GLY A 637 -15.54 9.59 7.98
N GLU A 638 -15.77 9.72 9.28
CA GLU A 638 -15.61 10.97 10.05
C GLU A 638 -14.15 11.41 10.24
N ASP A 639 -13.16 10.53 10.02
CA ASP A 639 -11.74 10.90 10.08
C ASP A 639 -11.43 12.09 9.17
N ARG A 640 -11.79 11.98 7.89
CA ARG A 640 -11.50 13.00 6.86
C ARG A 640 -12.56 13.12 5.76
N VAL A 641 -13.08 11.99 5.26
CA VAL A 641 -13.99 11.99 4.10
C VAL A 641 -15.24 12.83 4.36
N PHE A 642 -15.96 12.58 5.46
CA PHE A 642 -17.22 13.28 5.74
C PHE A 642 -17.00 14.76 6.05
N PRO A 643 -16.04 15.17 6.91
CA PRO A 643 -15.72 16.57 7.10
C PRO A 643 -15.36 17.28 5.79
N SER A 644 -14.50 16.69 4.96
CA SER A 644 -14.11 17.28 3.67
C SER A 644 -15.32 17.45 2.76
N VAL A 645 -16.19 16.46 2.63
CA VAL A 645 -17.39 16.55 1.78
C VAL A 645 -18.40 17.58 2.30
N ARG A 646 -18.60 17.67 3.62
CA ARG A 646 -19.51 18.66 4.23
C ARG A 646 -19.00 20.10 4.09
N ALA A 647 -17.69 20.29 4.02
CA ALA A 647 -17.06 21.61 3.82
C ALA A 647 -17.14 22.11 2.36
N LEU A 648 -17.43 21.24 1.39
CA LEU A 648 -17.53 21.63 -0.02
C LEU A 648 -18.79 22.47 -0.28
N PRO A 649 -18.71 23.49 -1.16
CA PRO A 649 -19.88 24.19 -1.67
C PRO A 649 -20.97 23.24 -2.18
N PRO A 650 -22.27 23.59 -2.04
CA PRO A 650 -23.38 22.73 -2.45
C PRO A 650 -23.39 22.35 -3.94
N ASP A 651 -22.85 23.22 -4.80
CA ASP A 651 -22.80 23.09 -6.26
C ASP A 651 -21.58 22.31 -6.79
N THR A 652 -20.59 22.02 -5.91
CA THR A 652 -19.45 21.16 -6.23
C THR A 652 -19.92 19.71 -6.43
N ASP A 653 -19.52 19.11 -7.55
CA ASP A 653 -19.76 17.69 -7.79
C ASP A 653 -18.76 16.85 -6.99
N VAL A 654 -19.28 15.95 -6.14
CA VAL A 654 -18.47 14.93 -5.48
C VAL A 654 -18.40 13.73 -6.41
N VAL A 655 -17.19 13.30 -6.77
CA VAL A 655 -16.93 12.21 -7.71
C VAL A 655 -16.21 11.08 -7.01
N VAL A 656 -16.60 9.84 -7.30
CA VAL A 656 -15.99 8.63 -6.75
C VAL A 656 -15.65 7.60 -7.83
N THR A 657 -14.70 6.72 -7.53
CA THR A 657 -14.29 5.61 -8.41
C THR A 657 -14.75 4.22 -7.91
N GLY A 658 -15.65 4.20 -6.92
CA GLY A 658 -16.18 2.94 -6.40
C GLY A 658 -17.52 3.09 -5.70
N PHE A 659 -18.36 2.07 -5.88
CA PHE A 659 -19.72 1.96 -5.38
C PHE A 659 -19.80 2.11 -3.86
N SER A 660 -18.90 1.45 -3.13
CA SER A 660 -18.90 1.53 -1.66
C SER A 660 -18.65 2.96 -1.16
N CYS A 661 -17.78 3.72 -1.83
CA CYS A 661 -17.52 5.11 -1.46
C CYS A 661 -18.74 5.99 -1.74
N ARG A 662 -19.44 5.76 -2.86
CA ARG A 662 -20.69 6.45 -3.22
C ARG A 662 -21.73 6.32 -2.09
N GLU A 663 -22.05 5.08 -1.72
CA GLU A 663 -23.06 4.77 -0.72
C GLU A 663 -22.68 5.33 0.66
N GLN A 664 -21.40 5.24 1.03
CA GLN A 664 -20.93 5.69 2.33
C GLN A 664 -21.00 7.20 2.49
N ILE A 665 -20.59 7.95 1.47
CA ILE A 665 -20.66 9.41 1.47
C ILE A 665 -22.13 9.85 1.49
N GLU A 666 -23.01 9.19 0.73
CA GLU A 666 -24.45 9.46 0.79
C GLU A 666 -25.03 9.20 2.17
N HIS A 667 -24.71 8.05 2.79
CA HIS A 667 -25.17 7.73 4.14
C HIS A 667 -24.63 8.67 5.23
N GLY A 668 -23.38 9.11 5.12
CA GLY A 668 -22.72 9.93 6.16
C GLY A 668 -22.88 11.45 6.01
N THR A 669 -23.18 11.94 4.81
CA THR A 669 -23.19 13.38 4.53
C THR A 669 -24.47 13.87 3.86
N GLY A 670 -25.29 12.97 3.30
CA GLY A 670 -26.45 13.32 2.49
C GLY A 670 -26.13 13.85 1.10
N ARG A 671 -24.85 14.12 0.77
CA ARG A 671 -24.41 14.43 -0.60
C ARG A 671 -24.54 13.19 -1.47
N ARG A 672 -24.87 13.33 -2.75
CA ARG A 672 -24.99 12.21 -3.69
C ARG A 672 -23.82 12.24 -4.67
N PRO A 673 -22.75 11.46 -4.44
CA PRO A 673 -21.64 11.43 -5.37
C PRO A 673 -22.03 10.83 -6.71
N LYS A 674 -21.34 11.29 -7.75
CA LYS A 674 -21.37 10.70 -9.10
C LYS A 674 -20.22 9.73 -9.27
N PHE A 675 -20.40 8.69 -10.08
CA PHE A 675 -19.26 7.94 -10.59
C PHE A 675 -18.46 8.82 -11.56
N LEU A 676 -17.15 8.59 -11.64
CA LEU A 676 -16.26 9.31 -12.57
C LEU A 676 -16.79 9.32 -14.02
N ALA A 677 -17.28 8.16 -14.48
CA ALA A 677 -17.87 8.04 -15.82
C ALA A 677 -19.09 8.96 -16.01
N GLU A 678 -19.98 9.06 -15.02
CA GLU A 678 -21.16 9.93 -15.09
C GLU A 678 -20.79 11.41 -15.14
N ALA A 679 -19.81 11.82 -14.32
CA ALA A 679 -19.35 13.21 -14.28
C ALA A 679 -18.75 13.64 -15.63
N LEU A 680 -17.94 12.78 -16.25
CA LEU A 680 -17.35 13.03 -17.56
C LEU A 680 -18.38 12.97 -18.69
N ALA A 681 -19.28 11.98 -18.68
CA ALA A 681 -20.31 11.87 -19.72
C ALA A 681 -21.27 13.08 -19.71
N ALA A 682 -21.61 13.60 -18.52
CA ALA A 682 -22.41 14.81 -18.39
C ALA A 682 -21.72 16.07 -18.92
N ALA A 683 -20.38 16.06 -19.04
CA ALA A 683 -19.59 17.17 -19.57
C ALA A 683 -19.36 17.09 -21.09
N LEU A 684 -19.80 16.02 -21.77
CA LEU A 684 -19.69 15.93 -23.22
C LEU A 684 -20.49 17.06 -23.88
N ALA A 685 -19.92 17.67 -24.92
CA ALA A 685 -20.63 18.66 -25.71
C ALA A 685 -21.83 18.00 -26.40
N GLN A 686 -23.01 18.58 -26.26
CA GLN A 686 -24.15 18.18 -27.08
C GLN A 686 -23.82 18.50 -28.54
N VAL A 687 -23.97 17.49 -29.40
CA VAL A 687 -23.74 17.62 -30.85
C VAL A 687 -24.90 18.37 -31.49
#